data_AF-A0A1Q7Q8H3-F1
#
_entry.id   AF-A0A1Q7Q8H3-F1
#
_cell.length_a   1.000
_cell.length_b   1.000
_cell.length_c   1.000
_cell.angle_alpha   90.00
_cell.angle_beta   90.00
_cell.angle_gamma   90.00
#
_symmetry.space_group_name_H-M   'P 1'
#
loop_
_entity.id
_entity.type
_entity.pdbx_description
1 polymer ?
#
loop_
_entity_poly.entity_id
_entity_poly.type
_entity_poly.pdbx_seq_one_letter_code
_entity_poly.pdbx_strand_id
1 'polypeptide(L)'
;MPSFTLSLPPDAVSGLYVVRIVRDDAFGALIPLVVKDDRPADLLMQSAVLTAQAYNNWGGTGLYDPRSAFAVQVSFDRPYASDSGSGQMLRYEALMARFLERYGYDVTYTTNLDVAREGASTLLRRGTFLSVGHDEYWPGEQRDALEAARDAGEPIFFFGANVGYWKVRLSSPGVDGNARVVTCYKRRPQGDPLAGNVEQTGRFRDPSIGRPEEQLVGTMYESWMLFGQSWVVHDDAHAIYEGTGLTAGDSISQLVGYEYDRTFELDTPAAVDVVAQSPLVDAEGKPGTSEGTVYTAPSGALVFGAGSIFWARGVDGPLRDARVERMTANLLKLGLDLPVPAALSSVSGAPSDPPSGMWASSVRTVAGGMSGPTGVAQLPDGTFVIADARGHRIWQTNGAGTVWPYAGDGHPNGSSRFDNVPGLSARFFAPTAVLPDAAGNIYVADTHNCVIRKIGNDARRTVTTVAGAFMVEGYADGIGAAARFGLPMGMAWLDSTHVVIADSSSAAIRVLDVQTRAVTTLAVSHGPDERDGPGLTAASFQRPTAVAVAPDGRIFFVASPSGTVKMIGTDASRTVTTLVAGGLGFADGPGTGARLLPQMGLLWLNGALIVSDPGNQRLRWVSPGATAGSTTVKTWAGNGRSGTDDGSGSAAAFEVPLGLCNSKDGNVYVVDGTAGTLRAVRP
;
A
#
# COMPACT_ATOMS: atom_id res chain seq x y z
N MET A 1 -35.56 -1.67 25.91
CA MET A 1 -34.70 -1.62 27.11
C MET A 1 -33.38 -2.30 26.76
N PRO A 2 -32.23 -1.80 27.23
CA PRO A 2 -30.94 -2.46 26.99
C PRO A 2 -30.91 -3.87 27.62
N SER A 3 -30.19 -4.80 27.00
CA SER A 3 -30.03 -6.17 27.53
C SER A 3 -29.19 -6.21 28.81
N PHE A 4 -28.28 -5.25 28.98
CA PHE A 4 -27.58 -4.97 30.24
C PHE A 4 -27.08 -3.52 30.23
N THR A 5 -26.76 -2.98 31.41
CA THR A 5 -26.13 -1.67 31.58
C THR A 5 -24.90 -1.84 32.46
N LEU A 6 -23.80 -1.19 32.08
CA LEU A 6 -22.57 -1.15 32.86
C LEU A 6 -22.38 0.26 33.42
N SER A 7 -22.24 0.38 34.73
CA SER A 7 -21.77 1.62 35.37
C SER A 7 -20.27 1.51 35.57
N LEU A 8 -19.53 2.55 35.18
CA LEU A 8 -18.10 2.60 35.43
C LEU A 8 -17.83 2.76 36.94
N PRO A 9 -16.84 2.04 37.50
CA PRO A 9 -16.38 2.29 38.86
C PRO A 9 -15.94 3.75 39.04
N PRO A 10 -16.17 4.38 40.21
CA PRO A 10 -15.73 5.76 40.47
C PRO A 10 -14.21 5.95 40.38
N ASP A 11 -13.44 4.88 40.51
CA ASP A 11 -11.99 4.82 40.42
C ASP A 11 -11.48 4.28 39.07
N ALA A 12 -12.35 4.18 38.06
CA ALA A 12 -11.95 3.81 36.71
C ALA A 12 -10.94 4.83 36.16
N VAL A 13 -9.77 4.35 35.74
CA VAL A 13 -8.74 5.18 35.11
C VAL A 13 -9.10 5.43 33.65
N SER A 14 -8.72 6.60 33.13
CA SER A 14 -8.80 6.92 31.71
C SER A 14 -8.07 5.85 30.89
N GLY A 15 -8.64 5.41 29.78
CA GLY A 15 -8.10 4.26 29.05
C GLY A 15 -8.95 3.76 27.88
N LEU A 16 -8.35 2.84 27.12
CA LEU A 16 -9.05 2.04 26.10
C LEU A 16 -9.52 0.72 26.72
N TYR A 17 -10.84 0.50 26.73
CA TYR A 17 -11.48 -0.67 27.32
C TYR A 17 -12.25 -1.47 26.27
N VAL A 18 -12.45 -2.76 26.54
CA VAL A 18 -13.37 -3.60 25.77
C VAL A 18 -14.32 -4.33 26.72
N VAL A 19 -15.61 -4.29 26.43
CA VAL A 19 -16.58 -5.20 27.04
C VAL A 19 -16.60 -6.47 26.20
N ARG A 20 -16.19 -7.58 26.80
CA ARG A 20 -16.25 -8.90 26.16
C ARG A 20 -17.57 -9.57 26.51
N ILE A 21 -18.43 -9.73 25.51
CA ILE A 21 -19.65 -10.53 25.62
C ILE A 21 -19.32 -11.94 25.16
N VAL A 22 -19.56 -12.93 26.01
CA VAL A 22 -19.38 -14.36 25.69
C VAL A 22 -20.69 -15.07 25.99
N ARG A 23 -21.17 -15.83 25.01
CA ARG A 23 -22.29 -16.75 25.16
C ARG A 23 -21.82 -18.09 25.70
N ASP A 24 -22.77 -18.90 26.19
CA ASP A 24 -22.48 -20.23 26.75
C ASP A 24 -21.85 -21.20 25.72
N ASP A 25 -22.02 -20.95 24.42
CA ASP A 25 -21.40 -21.70 23.33
C ASP A 25 -19.99 -21.18 22.93
N ALA A 26 -19.38 -20.37 23.79
CA ALA A 26 -18.09 -19.70 23.59
C ALA A 26 -18.02 -18.72 22.41
N PHE A 27 -19.14 -18.44 21.72
CA PHE A 27 -19.21 -17.36 20.75
C PHE A 27 -19.25 -16.02 21.47
N GLY A 28 -18.52 -15.02 20.96
CA GLY A 28 -18.46 -13.72 21.61
C GLY A 28 -18.13 -12.58 20.68
N ALA A 29 -18.30 -11.37 21.20
CA ALA A 29 -17.96 -10.13 20.53
C ALA A 29 -17.35 -9.15 21.55
N LEU A 30 -16.56 -8.23 21.03
CA LEU A 30 -16.00 -7.11 21.78
C LEU A 30 -16.84 -5.86 21.50
N ILE A 31 -16.96 -5.00 22.51
CA ILE A 31 -17.52 -3.66 22.38
C ILE A 31 -16.48 -2.68 22.92
N PRO A 32 -15.86 -1.85 22.07
CA PRO A 32 -14.86 -0.89 22.51
C PRO A 32 -15.52 0.24 23.31
N LEU A 33 -14.83 0.73 24.31
CA LEU A 33 -15.21 1.86 25.16
C LEU A 33 -13.95 2.68 25.43
N VAL A 34 -14.06 4.01 25.35
CA VAL A 34 -13.05 4.92 25.88
C VAL A 34 -13.55 5.46 27.21
N VAL A 35 -12.78 5.23 28.28
CA VAL A 35 -13.00 5.89 29.57
C VAL A 35 -12.16 7.15 29.57
N LYS A 36 -12.80 8.29 29.84
CA LYS A 36 -12.17 9.61 29.86
C LYS A 36 -11.98 10.11 31.29
N ASP A 37 -11.10 11.08 31.46
CA ASP A 37 -11.04 11.91 32.66
C ASP A 37 -10.78 13.40 32.32
N ASP A 38 -10.97 14.27 33.31
CA ASP A 38 -10.71 15.71 33.20
C ASP A 38 -9.31 16.11 33.72
N ARG A 39 -8.52 15.16 34.21
CA ARG A 39 -7.21 15.41 34.80
C ARG A 39 -6.20 15.96 33.78
N PRO A 40 -5.50 17.07 34.07
CA PRO A 40 -4.36 17.50 33.25
C PRO A 40 -3.38 16.34 33.05
N ALA A 41 -2.98 16.13 31.80
CA ALA A 41 -2.05 15.08 31.40
C ALA A 41 -1.16 15.59 30.28
N ASP A 42 0.03 15.04 30.17
CA ASP A 42 0.98 15.39 29.13
C ASP A 42 0.44 15.00 27.75
N LEU A 43 -0.24 13.86 27.64
CA LEU A 43 -0.70 13.30 26.37
C LEU A 43 -2.22 13.09 26.36
N LEU A 44 -2.86 13.50 25.26
CA LEU A 44 -4.25 13.18 24.94
C LEU A 44 -4.29 12.28 23.70
N MET A 45 -4.57 10.99 23.90
CA MET A 45 -4.69 10.04 22.81
C MET A 45 -6.14 9.88 22.35
N GLN A 46 -6.39 10.12 21.07
CA GLN A 46 -7.73 9.97 20.49
C GLN A 46 -7.94 8.56 19.91
N SER A 47 -9.12 7.99 20.17
CA SER A 47 -9.66 6.85 19.43
C SER A 47 -10.50 7.31 18.23
N ALA A 48 -10.23 6.74 17.06
CA ALA A 48 -10.79 7.11 15.76
C ALA A 48 -12.16 6.44 15.47
N VAL A 49 -13.11 6.56 16.41
CA VAL A 49 -14.39 5.82 16.38
C VAL A 49 -15.27 6.17 15.18
N LEU A 50 -15.15 7.38 14.60
CA LEU A 50 -15.83 7.75 13.36
C LEU A 50 -15.35 6.94 12.16
N THR A 51 -14.03 6.69 12.06
CA THR A 51 -13.44 5.86 11.01
C THR A 51 -13.85 4.40 11.19
N ALA A 52 -13.77 3.89 12.43
CA ALA A 52 -14.29 2.57 12.78
C ALA A 52 -15.73 2.37 12.28
N GLN A 53 -16.56 3.40 12.47
CA GLN A 53 -17.97 3.36 12.11
C GLN A 53 -18.23 3.54 10.61
N ALA A 54 -17.41 4.33 9.91
CA ALA A 54 -17.47 4.47 8.47
C ALA A 54 -17.18 3.14 7.74
N TYR A 55 -16.21 2.36 8.24
CA TYR A 55 -15.85 1.02 7.75
C TYR A 55 -16.75 -0.11 8.26
N ASN A 56 -17.72 0.20 9.14
CA ASN A 56 -18.55 -0.81 9.75
C ASN A 56 -19.61 -1.33 8.75
N ASN A 57 -19.35 -2.50 8.16
CA ASN A 57 -20.28 -3.18 7.24
C ASN A 57 -21.26 -4.13 7.95
N TRP A 58 -21.44 -3.99 9.27
CA TRP A 58 -22.44 -4.75 9.99
C TRP A 58 -23.85 -4.51 9.42
N GLY A 59 -24.53 -5.59 9.06
CA GLY A 59 -25.83 -5.53 8.38
C GLY A 59 -25.75 -5.37 6.86
N GLY A 60 -24.55 -5.42 6.27
CA GLY A 60 -24.34 -5.48 4.82
C GLY A 60 -23.97 -4.17 4.14
N THR A 61 -23.95 -3.04 4.87
CA THR A 61 -23.60 -1.72 4.31
C THR A 61 -22.84 -0.85 5.31
N GLY A 62 -22.00 0.04 4.77
CA GLY A 62 -21.24 1.07 5.47
C GLY A 62 -20.96 2.26 4.54
N LEU A 63 -20.17 3.23 5.00
CA LEU A 63 -19.71 4.33 4.14
C LEU A 63 -18.61 3.87 3.15
N TYR A 64 -18.15 2.63 3.30
CA TYR A 64 -17.18 1.98 2.43
C TYR A 64 -17.70 0.60 2.00
N ASP A 65 -18.14 0.47 0.74
CA ASP A 65 -18.50 -0.82 0.15
C ASP A 65 -17.77 -1.03 -1.20
N PRO A 66 -17.05 -2.15 -1.37
CA PRO A 66 -16.41 -2.52 -2.63
C PRO A 66 -17.35 -2.99 -3.75
N ARG A 67 -18.64 -3.32 -3.52
CA ARG A 67 -19.44 -4.08 -4.53
C ARG A 67 -20.74 -3.47 -5.03
N SER A 68 -21.43 -2.57 -4.30
CA SER A 68 -22.44 -1.60 -4.85
C SER A 68 -23.42 -1.04 -3.79
N ALA A 69 -23.47 -1.58 -2.57
CA ALA A 69 -24.37 -1.21 -1.48
C ALA A 69 -23.76 -0.14 -0.56
N PHE A 70 -23.42 1.00 -1.17
CA PHE A 70 -22.93 2.19 -0.47
C PHE A 70 -24.04 2.84 0.36
N ALA A 71 -23.84 3.00 1.67
CA ALA A 71 -24.68 3.82 2.52
C ALA A 71 -24.14 5.25 2.58
N VAL A 72 -25.04 6.24 2.63
CA VAL A 72 -24.68 7.65 2.91
C VAL A 72 -24.72 7.98 4.40
N GLN A 73 -25.30 7.09 5.22
CA GLN A 73 -25.45 7.25 6.66
C GLN A 73 -25.18 5.94 7.38
N VAL A 74 -24.51 6.03 8.52
CA VAL A 74 -24.22 4.90 9.43
C VAL A 74 -24.49 5.32 10.88
N SER A 75 -24.93 4.38 11.72
CA SER A 75 -25.29 4.67 13.13
C SER A 75 -24.44 3.88 14.13
N PHE A 76 -24.01 4.53 15.21
CA PHE A 76 -23.34 3.89 16.35
C PHE A 76 -24.24 2.94 17.15
N ASP A 77 -25.55 2.90 16.88
CA ASP A 77 -26.51 1.96 17.48
C ASP A 77 -26.46 0.56 16.82
N ARG A 78 -25.26 0.08 16.50
CA ARG A 78 -25.06 -1.27 15.94
C ARG A 78 -23.66 -1.82 16.29
N PRO A 79 -23.48 -3.15 16.31
CA PRO A 79 -22.17 -3.76 16.53
C PRO A 79 -21.15 -3.43 15.43
N TYR A 80 -19.86 -3.58 15.72
CA TYR A 80 -18.80 -3.54 14.70
C TYR A 80 -18.58 -4.91 14.08
N ALA A 81 -18.47 -4.95 12.74
CA ALA A 81 -18.14 -6.18 12.02
C ALA A 81 -16.63 -6.54 12.03
N SER A 82 -15.75 -5.54 12.16
CA SER A 82 -14.30 -5.72 12.13
C SER A 82 -13.73 -6.13 13.48
N ASP A 83 -12.61 -6.85 13.45
CA ASP A 83 -11.75 -7.15 14.61
C ASP A 83 -12.52 -7.74 15.79
N SER A 84 -13.41 -8.71 15.52
CA SER A 84 -14.27 -9.35 16.53
C SER A 84 -15.14 -8.35 17.33
N GLY A 85 -15.42 -7.18 16.77
CA GLY A 85 -16.24 -6.14 17.39
C GLY A 85 -15.46 -4.94 17.92
N SER A 86 -14.12 -4.93 17.89
CA SER A 86 -13.34 -3.81 18.46
C SER A 86 -13.22 -2.58 17.56
N GLY A 87 -13.76 -2.59 16.34
CA GLY A 87 -13.80 -1.40 15.48
C GLY A 87 -12.43 -0.79 15.17
N GLN A 88 -11.38 -1.60 14.94
CA GLN A 88 -9.97 -1.17 14.74
C GLN A 88 -9.17 -0.75 15.99
N MET A 89 -9.78 -0.53 17.15
CA MET A 89 -9.08 -0.13 18.38
C MET A 89 -7.91 -1.06 18.74
N LEU A 90 -8.15 -2.38 18.74
CA LEU A 90 -7.12 -3.38 19.04
C LEU A 90 -6.08 -3.57 17.94
N ARG A 91 -6.38 -3.12 16.72
CA ARG A 91 -5.50 -3.28 15.55
C ARG A 91 -4.38 -2.25 15.53
N TYR A 92 -4.65 -1.03 16.00
CA TYR A 92 -3.71 0.10 15.93
C TYR A 92 -3.56 0.83 17.27
N GLU A 93 -4.65 1.37 17.81
CA GLU A 93 -4.62 2.28 18.97
C GLU A 93 -4.08 1.61 20.23
N ALA A 94 -4.49 0.37 20.50
CA ALA A 94 -4.02 -0.39 21.65
C ALA A 94 -2.51 -0.64 21.65
N LEU A 95 -1.85 -0.68 20.47
CA LEU A 95 -0.41 -0.87 20.38
C LEU A 95 0.35 0.36 20.88
N MET A 96 -0.09 1.56 20.47
CA MET A 96 0.47 2.81 20.98
C MET A 96 0.14 3.01 22.47
N ALA A 97 -1.10 2.75 22.89
CA ALA A 97 -1.48 2.85 24.30
C ALA A 97 -0.58 1.99 25.20
N ARG A 98 -0.35 0.72 24.81
CA ARG A 98 0.56 -0.17 25.54
C ARG A 98 2.01 0.30 25.56
N PHE A 99 2.48 0.98 24.51
CA PHE A 99 3.80 1.61 24.52
C PHE A 99 3.85 2.76 25.52
N LEU A 100 2.88 3.68 25.48
CA LEU A 100 2.83 4.84 26.37
C LEU A 100 2.75 4.41 27.85
N GLU A 101 1.83 3.51 28.16
CA GLU A 101 1.62 2.98 29.51
C GLU A 101 2.83 2.17 30.01
N ARG A 102 3.46 1.36 29.15
CA ARG A 102 4.64 0.54 29.50
C ARG A 102 5.80 1.40 30.01
N TYR A 103 5.99 2.58 29.44
CA TYR A 103 7.06 3.50 29.83
C TYR A 103 6.62 4.58 30.82
N GLY A 104 5.37 4.52 31.30
CA GLY A 104 4.86 5.40 32.34
C GLY A 104 4.60 6.85 31.88
N TYR A 105 4.36 7.06 30.59
CA TYR A 105 3.93 8.37 30.10
C TYR A 105 2.55 8.72 30.67
N ASP A 106 2.36 9.99 31.04
CA ASP A 106 1.10 10.47 31.55
C ASP A 106 0.10 10.72 30.42
N VAL A 107 -0.76 9.72 30.16
CA VAL A 107 -1.72 9.73 29.06
C VAL A 107 -3.16 9.67 29.55
N THR A 108 -4.03 10.45 28.92
CA THR A 108 -5.49 10.32 29.00
C THR A 108 -6.08 10.16 27.60
N TYR A 109 -7.31 9.64 27.53
CA TYR A 109 -7.92 9.19 26.28
C TYR A 109 -9.20 9.95 25.97
N THR A 110 -9.53 10.05 24.68
CA THR A 110 -10.76 10.65 24.18
C THR A 110 -11.21 9.97 22.88
N THR A 111 -12.34 10.36 22.32
CA THR A 111 -12.79 9.95 20.98
C THR A 111 -12.85 11.15 20.04
N ASN A 112 -12.80 10.91 18.72
CA ASN A 112 -13.03 12.00 17.77
C ASN A 112 -14.46 12.58 17.82
N LEU A 113 -15.45 11.85 18.34
CA LEU A 113 -16.77 12.42 18.67
C LEU A 113 -16.66 13.48 19.76
N ASP A 114 -15.91 13.18 20.82
CA ASP A 114 -15.73 14.09 21.94
C ASP A 114 -14.92 15.32 21.55
N VAL A 115 -13.86 15.16 20.74
CA VAL A 115 -13.07 16.29 20.24
C VAL A 115 -13.94 17.23 19.40
N ALA A 116 -14.77 16.69 18.51
CA ALA A 116 -15.70 17.50 17.72
C ALA A 116 -16.71 18.27 18.58
N ARG A 117 -17.18 17.68 19.68
CA ARG A 117 -18.17 18.27 20.58
C ARG A 117 -17.58 19.30 21.55
N GLU A 118 -16.41 19.00 22.12
CA GLU A 118 -15.78 19.79 23.18
C GLU A 118 -14.86 20.90 22.63
N GLY A 119 -14.45 20.76 21.36
CA GLY A 119 -13.64 21.74 20.64
C GLY A 119 -12.24 21.92 21.22
N ALA A 120 -11.56 22.99 20.78
CA ALA A 120 -10.15 23.23 21.11
C ALA A 120 -9.89 23.35 22.62
N SER A 121 -10.87 23.77 23.42
CA SER A 121 -10.73 23.91 24.87
C SER A 121 -10.32 22.61 25.59
N THR A 122 -10.69 21.45 25.04
CA THR A 122 -10.29 20.16 25.60
C THR A 122 -8.84 19.82 25.25
N LEU A 123 -8.40 20.24 24.08
CA LEU A 123 -7.04 20.03 23.57
C LEU A 123 -6.03 20.91 24.31
N LEU A 124 -6.36 22.19 24.48
CA LEU A 124 -5.53 23.19 25.19
C LEU A 124 -5.32 22.91 26.69
N ARG A 125 -6.02 21.91 27.25
CA ARG A 125 -5.87 21.48 28.66
C ARG A 125 -4.88 20.32 28.81
N ARG A 126 -4.27 19.86 27.71
CA ARG A 126 -3.46 18.65 27.61
C ARG A 126 -2.23 18.98 26.77
N GLY A 127 -1.05 18.49 27.14
CA GLY A 127 0.20 18.93 26.51
C GLY A 127 0.31 18.59 25.01
N THR A 128 -0.11 17.40 24.56
CA THR A 128 0.00 17.01 23.15
C THR A 128 -1.14 16.12 22.73
N PHE A 129 -1.66 16.35 21.52
CA PHE A 129 -2.68 15.51 20.90
C PHE A 129 -2.06 14.40 20.04
N LEU A 130 -2.53 13.17 20.21
CA LEU A 130 -2.10 12.00 19.43
C LEU A 130 -3.27 11.42 18.63
N SER A 131 -3.12 11.37 17.31
CA SER A 131 -3.94 10.54 16.42
C SER A 131 -3.13 9.35 15.95
N VAL A 132 -3.68 8.13 16.07
CA VAL A 132 -2.93 6.87 15.90
C VAL A 132 -3.64 5.94 14.93
N GLY A 133 -2.89 5.39 13.98
CA GLY A 133 -3.40 4.40 13.05
C GLY A 133 -4.22 5.03 11.93
N HIS A 134 -5.50 4.68 11.85
CA HIS A 134 -6.37 5.03 10.72
C HIS A 134 -7.50 5.98 11.14
N ASP A 135 -7.28 7.28 10.96
CA ASP A 135 -8.17 8.35 11.42
C ASP A 135 -8.70 9.19 10.23
N GLU A 136 -9.39 8.51 9.30
CA GLU A 136 -9.81 9.02 7.98
C GLU A 136 -11.05 9.94 7.96
N TYR A 137 -12.03 9.75 8.85
CA TYR A 137 -13.35 10.42 8.77
C TYR A 137 -13.56 11.44 9.89
N TRP A 138 -13.52 12.73 9.55
CA TRP A 138 -13.61 13.81 10.52
C TRP A 138 -14.79 14.74 10.22
N PRO A 139 -15.51 15.23 11.24
CA PRO A 139 -16.40 16.36 11.06
C PRO A 139 -15.59 17.65 10.94
N GLY A 140 -16.19 18.72 10.41
CA GLY A 140 -15.52 20.02 10.29
C GLY A 140 -15.08 20.55 11.66
N GLU A 141 -15.90 20.32 12.69
CA GLU A 141 -15.69 20.74 14.06
C GLU A 141 -14.43 20.12 14.69
N GLN A 142 -14.11 18.86 14.36
CA GLN A 142 -12.85 18.24 14.79
C GLN A 142 -11.67 18.93 14.11
N ARG A 143 -11.76 19.17 12.79
CA ARG A 143 -10.70 19.86 12.05
C ARG A 143 -10.44 21.26 12.61
N ASP A 144 -11.50 22.01 12.90
CA ASP A 144 -11.41 23.36 13.50
C ASP A 144 -10.74 23.31 14.89
N ALA A 145 -11.07 22.31 15.71
CA ALA A 145 -10.47 22.15 17.03
C ALA A 145 -8.96 21.90 16.96
N LEU A 146 -8.50 21.00 16.08
CA LEU A 146 -7.07 20.71 15.93
C LEU A 146 -6.29 21.89 15.33
N GLU A 147 -6.85 22.58 14.33
CA GLU A 147 -6.21 23.78 13.78
C GLU A 147 -6.09 24.88 14.83
N ALA A 148 -7.13 25.12 15.62
CA ALA A 148 -7.08 26.09 16.71
C ALA A 148 -6.08 25.71 17.82
N ALA A 149 -5.94 24.41 18.14
CA ALA A 149 -4.94 23.93 19.11
C ALA A 149 -3.51 24.14 18.58
N ARG A 150 -3.25 23.76 17.33
CA ARG A 150 -1.97 24.03 16.66
C ARG A 150 -1.67 25.52 16.67
N ASP A 151 -2.63 26.36 16.29
CA ASP A 151 -2.44 27.81 16.18
C ASP A 151 -2.28 28.49 17.56
N ALA A 152 -2.62 27.79 18.65
CA ALA A 152 -2.34 28.19 20.02
C ALA A 152 -1.00 27.68 20.56
N GLY A 153 -0.26 26.87 19.79
CA GLY A 153 1.08 26.37 20.15
C GLY A 153 1.13 24.94 20.66
N GLU A 154 0.00 24.22 20.68
CA GLU A 154 -0.03 22.82 21.13
C GLU A 154 0.57 21.87 20.08
N PRO A 155 1.54 21.01 20.45
CA PRO A 155 2.04 19.96 19.57
C PRO A 155 0.96 18.94 19.19
N ILE A 156 1.04 18.44 17.95
CA ILE A 156 0.09 17.47 17.39
C ILE A 156 0.85 16.39 16.63
N PHE A 157 0.70 15.13 17.03
CA PHE A 157 1.39 14.01 16.38
C PHE A 157 0.39 13.04 15.73
N PHE A 158 0.52 12.92 14.42
CA PHE A 158 -0.24 11.99 13.57
C PHE A 158 0.60 10.74 13.34
N PHE A 159 0.48 9.77 14.23
CA PHE A 159 1.06 8.41 14.10
C PHE A 159 0.21 7.54 13.18
N GLY A 160 -0.09 8.06 11.99
CA GLY A 160 -1.01 7.48 11.01
C GLY A 160 -0.76 7.99 9.60
N ALA A 161 -1.65 7.57 8.69
CA ALA A 161 -1.79 8.13 7.34
C ALA A 161 -3.27 8.19 6.98
N ASN A 162 -3.58 8.81 5.84
CA ASN A 162 -4.95 9.05 5.38
C ASN A 162 -5.77 9.81 6.42
N VAL A 163 -5.12 10.72 7.16
CA VAL A 163 -5.71 11.41 8.29
C VAL A 163 -6.63 12.52 7.81
N GLY A 164 -7.88 12.53 8.29
CA GLY A 164 -8.84 13.58 7.97
C GLY A 164 -9.12 13.72 6.47
N TYR A 165 -9.14 12.61 5.73
CA TYR A 165 -9.37 12.62 4.29
C TYR A 165 -10.84 12.92 3.95
N TRP A 166 -11.80 12.33 4.66
CA TRP A 166 -13.24 12.55 4.45
C TRP A 166 -13.85 13.48 5.49
N LYS A 167 -14.45 14.59 5.03
CA LYS A 167 -15.38 15.41 5.81
C LYS A 167 -16.72 14.69 5.96
N VAL A 168 -17.14 14.46 7.20
CA VAL A 168 -18.44 13.89 7.57
C VAL A 168 -19.32 14.89 8.30
N ARG A 169 -20.61 14.57 8.42
CA ARG A 169 -21.56 15.34 9.23
C ARG A 169 -22.16 14.47 10.32
N LEU A 170 -22.24 15.02 11.52
CA LEU A 170 -22.76 14.34 12.70
C LEU A 170 -24.19 14.77 13.01
N SER A 171 -25.04 13.84 13.43
CA SER A 171 -26.41 14.13 13.83
C SER A 171 -26.96 13.13 14.84
N SER A 172 -28.20 13.38 15.28
CA SER A 172 -28.93 12.54 16.25
C SER A 172 -28.15 12.36 17.55
N PRO A 173 -27.96 13.43 18.36
CA PRO A 173 -27.23 13.32 19.62
C PRO A 173 -27.90 12.32 20.57
N GLY A 174 -27.08 11.48 21.20
CA GLY A 174 -27.48 10.54 22.22
C GLY A 174 -27.65 11.20 23.60
N VAL A 175 -27.89 10.38 24.62
CA VAL A 175 -28.07 10.83 26.01
C VAL A 175 -26.77 11.44 26.57
N ASP A 176 -25.62 10.96 26.11
CA ASP A 176 -24.30 11.51 26.43
C ASP A 176 -23.99 12.81 25.66
N GLY A 177 -24.85 13.23 24.74
CA GLY A 177 -24.64 14.39 23.87
C GLY A 177 -23.76 14.11 22.64
N ASN A 178 -23.16 12.92 22.52
CA ASN A 178 -22.40 12.54 21.35
C ASN A 178 -23.33 12.08 20.22
N ALA A 179 -22.95 12.36 18.98
CA ALA A 179 -23.75 12.00 17.81
C ALA A 179 -23.88 10.49 17.65
N ARG A 180 -25.08 10.01 17.29
CA ARG A 180 -25.33 8.61 16.98
C ARG A 180 -25.26 8.31 15.48
N VAL A 181 -25.33 9.32 14.61
CA VAL A 181 -25.33 9.14 13.15
C VAL A 181 -24.18 9.90 12.48
N VAL A 182 -23.49 9.22 11.58
CA VAL A 182 -22.44 9.78 10.70
C VAL A 182 -22.96 9.78 9.26
N THR A 183 -22.91 10.93 8.59
CA THR A 183 -23.34 11.11 7.20
C THR A 183 -22.15 11.45 6.31
N CYS A 184 -22.02 10.78 5.16
CA CYS A 184 -21.04 11.13 4.14
C CYS A 184 -21.53 10.70 2.74
N TYR A 185 -21.59 11.65 1.80
CA TYR A 185 -22.10 11.40 0.46
C TYR A 185 -21.05 10.85 -0.50
N LYS A 186 -19.74 10.97 -0.19
CA LYS A 186 -18.57 10.41 -0.91
C LYS A 186 -18.70 10.36 -2.44
N ARG A 187 -19.26 9.26 -2.96
CA ARG A 187 -19.42 8.95 -4.40
C ARG A 187 -20.63 9.62 -5.05
N ARG A 188 -21.49 10.26 -4.25
CA ARG A 188 -22.71 10.95 -4.68
C ARG A 188 -22.75 12.37 -4.10
N PRO A 189 -21.68 13.19 -4.26
CA PRO A 189 -21.63 14.52 -3.67
C PRO A 189 -22.80 15.41 -4.12
N GLN A 190 -23.31 15.23 -5.33
CA GLN A 190 -24.52 15.89 -5.85
C GLN A 190 -25.81 15.56 -5.10
N GLY A 191 -25.83 14.47 -4.33
CA GLY A 191 -26.95 14.10 -3.48
C GLY A 191 -26.88 14.72 -2.08
N ASP A 192 -25.77 15.37 -1.73
CA ASP A 192 -25.63 16.09 -0.47
C ASP A 192 -26.54 17.33 -0.49
N PRO A 193 -27.43 17.54 0.50
CA PRO A 193 -28.25 18.75 0.61
C PRO A 193 -27.43 20.05 0.67
N LEU A 194 -26.14 19.97 0.98
CA LEU A 194 -25.21 21.10 1.03
C LEU A 194 -24.20 21.10 -0.14
N ALA A 195 -24.45 20.33 -1.20
CA ALA A 195 -23.54 20.24 -2.35
C ALA A 195 -23.12 21.62 -2.90
N GLY A 196 -21.81 21.82 -3.07
CA GLY A 196 -21.22 23.08 -3.51
C GLY A 196 -21.01 24.12 -2.40
N ASN A 197 -21.42 23.84 -1.16
CA ASN A 197 -21.10 24.63 0.03
C ASN A 197 -19.92 24.03 0.80
N VAL A 198 -19.18 24.85 1.55
CA VAL A 198 -18.06 24.41 2.40
C VAL A 198 -18.49 23.39 3.48
N GLU A 199 -19.77 23.37 3.85
CA GLU A 199 -20.37 22.41 4.79
C GLU A 199 -20.83 21.09 4.17
N GLN A 200 -20.60 20.88 2.87
CA GLN A 200 -20.84 19.57 2.26
C GLN A 200 -19.94 18.49 2.88
N THR A 201 -20.37 17.25 2.75
CA THR A 201 -19.50 16.08 2.97
C THR A 201 -18.72 15.77 1.69
N GLY A 202 -17.53 15.18 1.83
CA GLY A 202 -16.64 14.97 0.69
C GLY A 202 -15.20 14.85 1.15
N ARG A 203 -14.23 14.95 0.24
CA ARG A 203 -12.83 15.04 0.64
C ARG A 203 -12.54 16.43 1.15
N PHE A 204 -11.76 16.57 2.21
CA PHE A 204 -11.39 17.88 2.72
C PHE A 204 -10.68 18.75 1.66
N ARG A 205 -9.87 18.13 0.79
CA ARG A 205 -9.23 18.77 -0.37
C ARG A 205 -10.13 19.02 -1.59
N ASP A 206 -11.39 18.58 -1.58
CA ASP A 206 -12.28 18.90 -2.71
C ASP A 206 -12.42 20.43 -2.84
N PRO A 207 -12.38 21.02 -4.05
CA PRO A 207 -12.37 22.48 -4.23
C PRO A 207 -13.51 23.25 -3.55
N SER A 208 -14.67 22.60 -3.35
CA SER A 208 -15.82 23.17 -2.64
C SER A 208 -15.66 23.25 -1.12
N ILE A 209 -14.74 22.47 -0.54
CA ILE A 209 -14.37 22.52 0.88
C ILE A 209 -13.06 23.31 1.04
N GLY A 210 -12.05 23.02 0.22
CA GLY A 210 -10.83 23.82 0.10
C GLY A 210 -9.91 23.77 1.33
N ARG A 211 -9.85 22.63 2.04
CA ARG A 211 -9.03 22.44 3.25
C ARG A 211 -8.16 21.18 3.14
N PRO A 212 -7.23 21.08 2.20
CA PRO A 212 -6.37 19.90 2.06
C PRO A 212 -5.65 19.54 3.36
N GLU A 213 -5.36 18.24 3.47
CA GLU A 213 -4.86 17.63 4.70
C GLU A 213 -3.47 18.15 5.04
N GLU A 214 -2.66 18.45 4.02
CA GLU A 214 -1.29 18.98 4.12
C GLU A 214 -1.22 20.32 4.88
N GLN A 215 -2.29 21.12 4.91
CA GLN A 215 -2.40 22.35 5.72
C GLN A 215 -2.37 22.11 7.23
N LEU A 216 -2.62 20.89 7.69
CA LEU A 216 -2.55 20.52 9.10
C LEU A 216 -1.54 19.40 9.34
N VAL A 217 -1.56 18.36 8.52
CA VAL A 217 -0.76 17.15 8.76
C VAL A 217 0.66 17.30 8.21
N GLY A 218 0.88 18.19 7.23
CA GLY A 218 2.15 18.29 6.50
C GLY A 218 2.34 17.25 5.40
N THR A 219 1.35 16.37 5.18
CA THR A 219 1.26 15.40 4.07
C THR A 219 -0.20 15.12 3.72
N MET A 220 -0.42 14.41 2.62
CA MET A 220 -1.74 14.01 2.10
C MET A 220 -1.74 12.57 1.62
N TYR A 221 -2.88 11.88 1.78
CA TYR A 221 -3.09 10.54 1.23
C TYR A 221 -2.76 10.46 -0.26
N GLU A 222 -1.99 9.43 -0.64
CA GLU A 222 -1.76 9.05 -2.04
C GLU A 222 -2.43 7.72 -2.41
N SER A 223 -2.13 6.62 -1.71
CA SER A 223 -2.58 5.28 -2.09
C SER A 223 -2.44 4.24 -0.95
N TRP A 224 -2.73 2.99 -1.27
CA TRP A 224 -2.68 1.82 -0.38
C TRP A 224 -1.81 0.70 -0.94
N MET A 225 -1.32 -0.23 -0.11
CA MET A 225 -0.37 -1.29 -0.50
C MET A 225 -0.78 -2.70 -0.04
N LEU A 226 -0.25 -3.72 -0.71
CA LEU A 226 -0.60 -5.14 -0.42
C LEU A 226 0.03 -5.67 0.87
N PHE A 227 1.17 -5.13 1.27
CA PHE A 227 1.92 -5.47 2.48
C PHE A 227 2.75 -4.27 2.91
N GLY A 228 3.24 -4.28 4.15
CA GLY A 228 4.05 -3.17 4.66
C GLY A 228 5.35 -3.01 3.87
N GLN A 229 5.71 -1.77 3.58
CA GLN A 229 6.96 -1.38 2.92
C GLN A 229 7.95 -0.82 3.95
N SER A 230 9.20 -0.65 3.57
CA SER A 230 10.23 -0.17 4.49
C SER A 230 10.11 1.33 4.74
N TRP A 231 10.27 1.76 6.00
CA TRP A 231 10.59 3.14 6.34
C TRP A 231 12.06 3.39 6.02
N VAL A 232 12.37 4.42 5.23
CA VAL A 232 13.74 4.76 4.84
C VAL A 232 14.09 6.14 5.39
N VAL A 233 15.18 6.18 6.15
CA VAL A 233 15.68 7.41 6.78
C VAL A 233 16.20 8.37 5.72
N HIS A 234 15.73 9.62 5.76
CA HIS A 234 16.14 10.68 4.83
C HIS A 234 17.07 11.70 5.51
N ASP A 235 16.57 12.40 6.52
CA ASP A 235 17.33 13.38 7.28
C ASP A 235 17.73 12.81 8.65
N ASP A 236 18.84 12.08 8.70
CA ASP A 236 19.38 11.47 9.92
C ASP A 236 19.98 12.48 10.90
N ALA A 237 20.16 13.75 10.50
CA ALA A 237 20.55 14.83 11.40
C ALA A 237 19.37 15.35 12.24
N HIS A 238 18.12 15.10 11.81
CA HIS A 238 16.94 15.51 12.55
C HIS A 238 16.86 14.80 13.91
N ALA A 239 16.46 15.54 14.95
CA ALA A 239 16.47 15.06 16.33
C ALA A 239 15.55 13.85 16.60
N ILE A 240 14.62 13.54 15.70
CA ILE A 240 13.83 12.29 15.74
C ILE A 240 14.72 11.04 15.74
N TYR A 241 15.91 11.09 15.13
CA TYR A 241 16.84 9.96 15.05
C TYR A 241 17.88 9.93 16.17
N GLU A 242 17.90 10.90 17.08
CA GLU A 242 18.84 10.96 18.21
C GLU A 242 18.81 9.64 19.01
N GLY A 243 19.95 8.97 19.16
CA GLY A 243 20.05 7.74 19.96
C GLY A 243 19.50 6.47 19.31
N THR A 244 19.08 6.52 18.04
CA THR A 244 18.59 5.34 17.28
C THR A 244 19.70 4.55 16.57
N GLY A 245 20.85 5.18 16.34
CA GLY A 245 21.96 4.65 15.54
C GLY A 245 21.66 4.52 14.03
N LEU A 246 20.51 5.01 13.57
CA LEU A 246 20.15 5.03 12.15
C LEU A 246 20.87 6.15 11.42
N THR A 247 21.23 5.90 10.17
CA THR A 247 21.81 6.87 9.23
C THR A 247 20.96 6.97 7.96
N ALA A 248 21.15 8.02 7.16
CA ALA A 248 20.43 8.20 5.90
C ALA A 248 20.55 6.95 5.00
N GLY A 249 19.41 6.48 4.48
CA GLY A 249 19.30 5.26 3.67
C GLY A 249 19.15 3.95 4.46
N ASP A 250 19.33 3.95 5.78
CA ASP A 250 18.95 2.79 6.60
C ASP A 250 17.42 2.62 6.61
N SER A 251 16.98 1.36 6.77
CA SER A 251 15.57 1.00 6.67
C SER A 251 15.03 0.24 7.88
N ILE A 252 13.73 0.43 8.14
CA ILE A 252 12.94 -0.36 9.08
C ILE A 252 11.83 -1.05 8.27
N SER A 253 11.95 -2.36 8.10
CA SER A 253 11.05 -3.14 7.25
C SER A 253 9.61 -3.11 7.75
N GLN A 254 8.66 -3.02 6.82
CA GLN A 254 7.22 -3.10 7.07
C GLN A 254 6.63 -2.03 8.02
N LEU A 255 7.32 -0.91 8.22
CA LEU A 255 6.81 0.22 9.02
C LEU A 255 5.89 1.15 8.22
N VAL A 256 5.99 1.15 6.88
CA VAL A 256 5.13 1.96 5.99
C VAL A 256 3.95 1.11 5.48
N GLY A 257 2.74 1.68 5.44
CA GLY A 257 1.50 1.00 5.07
C GLY A 257 0.43 1.11 6.15
N TYR A 258 -0.74 0.49 6.04
CA TYR A 258 -1.38 -0.07 4.83
C TYR A 258 -1.67 1.01 3.78
N GLU A 259 -1.85 2.25 4.24
CA GLU A 259 -1.93 3.45 3.41
C GLU A 259 -0.77 4.37 3.75
N TYR A 260 -0.47 5.27 2.82
CA TYR A 260 0.65 6.18 2.95
C TYR A 260 0.34 7.56 2.37
N ASP A 261 1.02 8.54 2.95
CA ASP A 261 0.89 9.94 2.61
C ASP A 261 2.21 10.49 2.05
N ARG A 262 2.11 11.59 1.32
CA ARG A 262 3.25 12.39 0.85
C ARG A 262 2.85 13.86 0.69
N THR A 263 3.84 14.73 0.49
CA THR A 263 3.62 16.11 0.08
C THR A 263 3.19 16.21 -1.39
N PHE A 264 2.34 17.18 -1.71
CA PHE A 264 1.92 17.46 -3.10
C PHE A 264 1.90 18.95 -3.44
N GLU A 265 1.18 19.76 -2.66
CA GLU A 265 0.91 21.17 -2.97
C GLU A 265 1.90 22.09 -2.25
N LEU A 266 2.59 21.58 -1.22
CA LEU A 266 3.50 22.33 -0.35
C LEU A 266 2.79 23.51 0.34
N ASP A 267 1.52 23.30 0.71
CA ASP A 267 0.67 24.31 1.33
C ASP A 267 0.65 24.22 2.87
N THR A 268 1.58 23.47 3.45
CA THR A 268 1.80 23.43 4.89
C THR A 268 2.10 24.83 5.44
N PRO A 269 1.61 25.20 6.64
CA PRO A 269 1.74 26.57 7.17
C PRO A 269 3.17 27.06 7.43
N ALA A 270 4.17 26.18 7.30
CA ALA A 270 5.58 26.46 7.50
C ALA A 270 6.45 25.51 6.66
N ALA A 271 7.77 25.72 6.70
CA ALA A 271 8.72 24.79 6.09
C ALA A 271 8.59 23.41 6.73
N VAL A 272 8.61 22.38 5.88
CA VAL A 272 8.46 20.98 6.26
C VAL A 272 9.80 20.28 6.15
N ASP A 273 10.23 19.65 7.24
CA ASP A 273 11.35 18.74 7.28
C ASP A 273 10.86 17.33 6.93
N VAL A 274 11.34 16.78 5.82
CA VAL A 274 11.06 15.39 5.41
C VAL A 274 12.06 14.48 6.12
N VAL A 275 11.65 13.92 7.26
CA VAL A 275 12.52 13.08 8.09
C VAL A 275 12.68 11.67 7.53
N ALA A 276 11.71 11.21 6.72
CA ALA A 276 11.80 9.94 6.00
C ALA A 276 11.20 10.05 4.62
N GLN A 277 11.82 9.34 3.68
CA GLN A 277 11.39 9.29 2.29
C GLN A 277 11.52 7.85 1.84
N SER A 278 10.38 7.16 1.73
CA SER A 278 10.30 5.71 1.60
C SER A 278 9.77 5.31 0.22
N PRO A 279 10.64 4.91 -0.71
CA PRO A 279 10.23 4.38 -2.00
C PRO A 279 9.42 3.09 -1.85
N LEU A 280 8.36 2.96 -2.64
CA LEU A 280 7.45 1.83 -2.56
C LEU A 280 6.73 1.57 -3.89
N VAL A 281 5.96 0.48 -3.91
CA VAL A 281 4.96 0.20 -4.94
C VAL A 281 3.60 0.00 -4.27
N ASP A 282 2.56 0.64 -4.82
CA ASP A 282 1.20 0.53 -4.31
C ASP A 282 0.54 -0.79 -4.75
N ALA A 283 -0.67 -1.06 -4.27
CA ALA A 283 -1.33 -2.33 -4.51
C ALA A 283 -1.74 -2.59 -5.97
N GLU A 284 -1.74 -1.54 -6.79
CA GLU A 284 -2.14 -1.56 -8.19
C GLU A 284 -0.90 -1.60 -9.11
N GLY A 285 0.30 -1.65 -8.52
CA GLY A 285 1.58 -1.74 -9.23
C GLY A 285 2.16 -0.40 -9.62
N LYS A 286 1.63 0.72 -9.10
CA LYS A 286 2.16 2.06 -9.37
C LYS A 286 3.28 2.37 -8.36
N PRO A 287 4.52 2.66 -8.79
CA PRO A 287 5.58 3.12 -7.90
C PRO A 287 5.15 4.37 -7.12
N GLY A 288 5.73 4.65 -5.97
CA GLY A 288 5.43 5.85 -5.19
C GLY A 288 6.38 6.06 -4.04
N THR A 289 6.13 7.12 -3.27
CA THR A 289 6.99 7.51 -2.15
C THR A 289 6.11 7.93 -1.00
N SER A 290 6.33 7.33 0.16
CA SER A 290 5.77 7.78 1.43
C SER A 290 6.73 8.74 2.11
N GLU A 291 6.22 9.79 2.74
CA GLU A 291 7.02 10.79 3.45
C GLU A 291 6.59 10.89 4.91
N GLY A 292 7.55 10.78 5.81
CA GLY A 292 7.40 11.17 7.20
C GLY A 292 7.85 12.61 7.36
N THR A 293 7.04 13.48 7.94
CA THR A 293 7.29 14.92 7.99
C THR A 293 7.20 15.50 9.39
N VAL A 294 8.00 16.53 9.63
CA VAL A 294 7.94 17.38 10.82
C VAL A 294 7.87 18.83 10.36
N TYR A 295 7.00 19.64 10.96
CA TYR A 295 7.04 21.09 10.78
C TYR A 295 6.75 21.81 12.09
N THR A 296 7.25 23.04 12.21
CA THR A 296 6.90 23.94 13.32
C THR A 296 5.97 25.02 12.81
N ALA A 297 4.73 25.04 13.31
CA ALA A 297 3.74 26.04 12.93
C ALA A 297 4.18 27.46 13.38
N PRO A 298 3.62 28.54 12.80
CA PRO A 298 3.93 29.91 13.22
C PRO A 298 3.71 30.20 14.72
N SER A 299 2.83 29.43 15.37
CA SER A 299 2.56 29.46 16.80
C SER A 299 3.67 28.83 17.67
N GLY A 300 4.61 28.11 17.06
CA GLY A 300 5.59 27.26 17.74
C GLY A 300 5.16 25.81 17.95
N ALA A 301 3.93 25.44 17.58
CA ALA A 301 3.46 24.06 17.66
C ALA A 301 4.28 23.13 16.76
N LEU A 302 4.81 22.04 17.33
CA LEU A 302 5.45 20.97 16.57
C LEU A 302 4.40 20.01 16.04
N VAL A 303 4.42 19.75 14.74
CA VAL A 303 3.51 18.78 14.10
C VAL A 303 4.30 17.69 13.40
N PHE A 304 3.92 16.44 13.65
CA PHE A 304 4.50 15.26 13.01
C PHE A 304 3.44 14.51 12.22
N GLY A 305 3.74 14.20 10.96
CA GLY A 305 2.98 13.29 10.10
C GLY A 305 3.80 12.04 9.81
N ALA A 306 3.36 10.87 10.29
CA ALA A 306 4.08 9.63 10.05
C ALA A 306 4.03 9.16 8.59
N GLY A 307 3.05 9.60 7.81
CA GLY A 307 2.84 9.11 6.45
C GLY A 307 2.60 7.60 6.37
N SER A 308 2.20 6.97 7.48
CA SER A 308 1.89 5.55 7.57
C SER A 308 0.94 5.20 8.71
N ILE A 309 -0.10 4.42 8.40
CA ILE A 309 -1.00 3.78 9.39
C ILE A 309 -0.26 2.80 10.32
N PHE A 310 0.82 2.17 9.85
CA PHE A 310 1.52 1.08 10.53
C PHE A 310 2.52 1.52 11.58
N TRP A 311 2.70 2.83 11.83
CA TRP A 311 3.61 3.32 12.86
C TRP A 311 3.42 2.61 14.21
N ALA A 312 2.17 2.44 14.66
CA ALA A 312 1.85 1.79 15.93
C ALA A 312 2.30 0.32 16.01
N ARG A 313 2.46 -0.37 14.87
CA ARG A 313 3.01 -1.74 14.82
C ARG A 313 4.51 -1.78 15.10
N GLY A 314 5.21 -0.67 14.93
CA GLY A 314 6.63 -0.54 15.25
C GLY A 314 6.90 -0.31 16.74
N VAL A 315 5.92 0.16 17.53
CA VAL A 315 6.11 0.38 18.98
C VAL A 315 5.62 -0.79 19.85
N ASP A 316 4.72 -1.63 19.31
CA ASP A 316 4.25 -2.84 19.98
C ASP A 316 3.78 -3.93 18.98
N GLY A 317 3.70 -5.17 19.46
CA GLY A 317 3.28 -6.31 18.65
C GLY A 317 4.42 -6.99 17.88
N PRO A 318 4.10 -7.83 16.86
CA PRO A 318 5.10 -8.67 16.18
C PRO A 318 6.14 -7.91 15.35
N LEU A 319 5.87 -6.65 14.99
CA LEU A 319 6.79 -5.78 14.23
C LEU A 319 7.48 -4.74 15.12
N ARG A 320 7.38 -4.89 16.44
CA ARG A 320 8.00 -3.98 17.41
C ARG A 320 9.51 -3.86 17.15
N ASP A 321 9.97 -2.62 17.06
CA ASP A 321 11.37 -2.26 16.86
C ASP A 321 11.75 -1.15 17.84
N ALA A 322 12.81 -1.37 18.62
CA ALA A 322 13.26 -0.42 19.64
C ALA A 322 13.65 0.94 19.06
N ARG A 323 14.04 1.00 17.77
CA ARG A 323 14.34 2.24 17.05
C ARG A 323 13.07 3.07 16.81
N VAL A 324 11.92 2.44 16.52
CA VAL A 324 10.63 3.13 16.38
C VAL A 324 10.11 3.60 17.74
N GLU A 325 10.27 2.77 18.78
CA GLU A 325 10.01 3.19 20.17
C GLU A 325 10.83 4.43 20.53
N ARG A 326 12.12 4.45 20.17
CA ARG A 326 13.00 5.61 20.39
C ARG A 326 12.60 6.83 19.57
N MET A 327 12.31 6.69 18.27
CA MET A 327 11.82 7.81 17.46
C MET A 327 10.54 8.42 18.04
N THR A 328 9.62 7.58 18.51
CA THR A 328 8.38 8.02 19.18
C THR A 328 8.71 8.79 20.46
N ALA A 329 9.62 8.29 21.31
CA ALA A 329 10.05 9.00 22.51
C ALA A 329 10.77 10.33 22.21
N ASN A 330 11.54 10.41 21.12
CA ASN A 330 12.19 11.64 20.68
C ASN A 330 11.17 12.70 20.25
N LEU A 331 10.09 12.32 19.56
CA LEU A 331 9.01 13.25 19.24
C LEU A 331 8.34 13.82 20.50
N LEU A 332 8.08 12.97 21.50
CA LEU A 332 7.54 13.41 22.79
C LEU A 332 8.51 14.34 23.54
N LYS A 333 9.82 14.06 23.51
CA LYS A 333 10.85 14.97 24.03
C LYS A 333 10.86 16.31 23.27
N LEU A 334 10.75 16.30 21.95
CA LEU A 334 10.80 17.51 21.13
C LEU A 334 9.57 18.40 21.32
N GLY A 335 8.38 17.82 21.43
CA GLY A 335 7.14 18.58 21.62
C GLY A 335 6.93 19.06 23.06
N LEU A 336 7.36 18.28 24.06
CA LEU A 336 6.97 18.47 25.46
C LEU A 336 8.10 18.46 26.48
N ASP A 337 9.35 18.28 26.05
CA ASP A 337 10.51 18.06 26.95
C ASP A 337 10.33 16.84 27.89
N LEU A 338 9.52 15.85 27.45
CA LEU A 338 9.36 14.60 28.20
C LEU A 338 10.65 13.78 28.18
N PRO A 339 11.00 13.10 29.29
CA PRO A 339 12.21 12.29 29.34
C PRO A 339 12.10 11.09 28.41
N VAL A 340 13.21 10.77 27.74
CA VAL A 340 13.32 9.48 27.03
C VAL A 340 13.55 8.36 28.05
N PRO A 341 12.73 7.29 28.04
CA PRO A 341 12.88 6.18 28.98
C PRO A 341 14.29 5.60 28.96
N ALA A 342 14.83 5.22 30.12
CA ALA A 342 16.19 4.71 30.24
C ALA A 342 16.47 3.50 29.31
N ALA A 343 15.47 2.63 29.13
CA ALA A 343 15.53 1.48 28.23
C ALA A 343 15.66 1.85 26.74
N LEU A 344 15.34 3.10 26.37
CA LEU A 344 15.42 3.64 25.02
C LEU A 344 16.56 4.67 24.89
N SER A 345 17.38 4.89 25.92
CA SER A 345 18.43 5.93 25.92
C SER A 345 19.44 5.78 24.77
N SER A 346 19.78 4.54 24.40
CA SER A 346 20.50 4.18 23.19
C SER A 346 19.98 2.84 22.69
N VAL A 347 19.50 2.83 21.45
CA VAL A 347 19.07 1.62 20.76
C VAL A 347 19.90 1.52 19.48
N SER A 348 20.31 0.31 19.11
CA SER A 348 20.89 0.05 17.79
C SER A 348 20.44 -1.34 17.36
N GLY A 349 20.02 -1.45 16.10
CA GLY A 349 19.78 -2.72 15.45
C GLY A 349 21.00 -3.09 14.62
N ALA A 350 21.49 -4.32 14.73
CA ALA A 350 22.43 -4.81 13.73
C ALA A 350 21.76 -4.73 12.35
N PRO A 351 22.47 -4.32 11.28
CA PRO A 351 21.97 -4.56 9.93
C PRO A 351 21.61 -6.05 9.83
N SER A 352 20.47 -6.36 9.24
CA SER A 352 20.08 -7.74 8.96
C SER A 352 21.27 -8.50 8.37
N ASP A 353 21.53 -9.73 8.82
CA ASP A 353 22.63 -10.54 8.29
C ASP A 353 22.67 -10.43 6.75
N PRO A 354 23.83 -10.11 6.16
CA PRO A 354 23.93 -9.95 4.72
C PRO A 354 23.46 -11.26 4.07
N PRO A 355 22.56 -11.20 3.07
CA PRO A 355 21.94 -12.40 2.53
C PRO A 355 22.98 -13.35 1.94
N SER A 356 22.69 -14.65 1.96
CA SER A 356 23.53 -15.68 1.35
C SER A 356 23.34 -15.67 -0.18
N GLY A 357 23.88 -14.65 -0.84
CA GLY A 357 23.58 -14.41 -2.24
C GLY A 357 24.26 -15.37 -3.21
N MET A 358 23.53 -15.80 -4.23
CA MET A 358 24.10 -16.25 -5.51
C MET A 358 24.27 -14.98 -6.33
N TRP A 359 25.34 -14.23 -6.10
CA TRP A 359 25.42 -12.86 -6.60
C TRP A 359 25.59 -12.79 -8.12
N ALA A 360 24.74 -11.98 -8.76
CA ALA A 360 24.95 -11.49 -10.11
C ALA A 360 26.32 -10.81 -10.22
N SER A 361 26.98 -10.97 -11.36
CA SER A 361 28.33 -10.44 -11.57
C SER A 361 28.36 -8.91 -11.59
N SER A 362 27.34 -8.26 -12.17
CA SER A 362 27.23 -6.79 -12.14
C SER A 362 25.80 -6.29 -12.36
N VAL A 363 25.46 -5.17 -11.74
CA VAL A 363 24.29 -4.33 -12.00
C VAL A 363 24.77 -2.98 -12.49
N ARG A 364 24.18 -2.49 -13.59
CA ARG A 364 24.45 -1.16 -14.12
C ARG A 364 23.19 -0.44 -14.57
N THR A 365 23.12 0.86 -14.39
CA THR A 365 22.06 1.70 -14.92
C THR A 365 22.31 1.95 -16.41
N VAL A 366 21.29 1.74 -17.24
CA VAL A 366 21.42 1.80 -18.71
C VAL A 366 20.51 2.80 -19.38
N ALA A 367 19.45 3.24 -18.71
CA ALA A 367 18.59 4.33 -19.15
C ALA A 367 17.87 4.93 -17.93
N GLY A 368 17.43 6.18 -18.03
CA GLY A 368 16.72 6.87 -16.96
C GLY A 368 15.79 7.97 -17.47
N GLY A 369 15.13 8.66 -16.54
CA GLY A 369 14.23 9.77 -16.84
C GLY A 369 12.76 9.36 -17.02
N MET A 370 12.38 8.19 -16.53
CA MET A 370 10.98 7.73 -16.47
C MET A 370 10.35 8.14 -15.14
N SER A 371 9.01 8.25 -15.08
CA SER A 371 8.31 8.74 -13.88
C SER A 371 7.97 7.63 -12.89
N GLY A 372 7.74 6.42 -13.37
CA GLY A 372 7.42 5.24 -12.57
C GLY A 372 7.33 3.99 -13.43
N PRO A 373 8.45 3.51 -14.01
CA PRO A 373 8.47 2.33 -14.87
C PRO A 373 8.12 1.06 -14.09
N THR A 374 7.36 0.17 -14.71
CA THR A 374 6.77 -1.01 -14.06
C THR A 374 6.98 -2.31 -14.82
N GLY A 375 7.09 -2.25 -16.14
CA GLY A 375 7.30 -3.39 -17.03
C GLY A 375 8.31 -3.07 -18.12
N VAL A 376 9.12 -4.05 -18.52
CA VAL A 376 10.09 -3.90 -19.62
C VAL A 376 10.09 -5.13 -20.50
N ALA A 377 10.30 -4.95 -21.79
CA ALA A 377 10.54 -6.03 -22.73
C ALA A 377 11.46 -5.60 -23.88
N GLN A 378 12.21 -6.55 -24.44
CA GLN A 378 13.04 -6.32 -25.62
C GLN A 378 12.27 -6.64 -26.91
N LEU A 379 12.30 -5.73 -27.87
CA LEU A 379 11.76 -5.89 -29.21
C LEU A 379 12.66 -6.76 -30.11
N PRO A 380 12.12 -7.32 -31.21
CA PRO A 380 12.92 -8.13 -32.14
C PRO A 380 14.17 -7.42 -32.69
N ASP A 381 14.11 -6.09 -32.85
CA ASP A 381 15.21 -5.23 -33.31
C ASP A 381 16.29 -4.96 -32.25
N GLY A 382 16.10 -5.43 -31.02
CA GLY A 382 17.04 -5.28 -29.91
C GLY A 382 16.79 -4.06 -29.03
N THR A 383 15.90 -3.15 -29.41
CA THR A 383 15.47 -2.02 -28.55
C THR A 383 14.55 -2.51 -27.43
N PHE A 384 14.34 -1.68 -26.41
CA PHE A 384 13.46 -1.99 -25.27
C PHE A 384 12.25 -1.08 -25.29
N VAL A 385 11.11 -1.64 -24.89
CA VAL A 385 9.91 -0.88 -24.53
C VAL A 385 9.62 -1.03 -23.05
N ILE A 386 9.12 0.04 -22.43
CA ILE A 386 8.95 0.14 -20.99
C ILE A 386 7.57 0.72 -20.68
N ALA A 387 6.76 0.00 -19.90
CA ALA A 387 5.53 0.53 -19.34
C ALA A 387 5.85 1.47 -18.16
N ASP A 388 5.23 2.65 -18.15
CA ASP A 388 5.35 3.63 -17.08
C ASP A 388 3.96 3.91 -16.49
N ALA A 389 3.71 3.34 -15.31
CA ALA A 389 2.41 3.41 -14.67
C ALA A 389 2.10 4.83 -14.18
N ARG A 390 3.09 5.54 -13.63
CA ARG A 390 2.92 6.95 -13.22
C ARG A 390 2.83 7.89 -14.42
N GLY A 391 3.63 7.65 -15.45
CA GLY A 391 3.67 8.46 -16.66
C GLY A 391 2.53 8.15 -17.65
N HIS A 392 1.70 7.14 -17.40
CA HIS A 392 0.58 6.71 -18.24
C HIS A 392 0.96 6.52 -19.72
N ARG A 393 2.14 5.95 -19.97
CA ARG A 393 2.70 5.80 -21.31
C ARG A 393 3.66 4.63 -21.43
N ILE A 394 4.01 4.32 -22.68
CA ILE A 394 5.05 3.37 -23.04
C ILE A 394 6.24 4.15 -23.59
N TRP A 395 7.42 3.91 -23.03
CA TRP A 395 8.70 4.44 -23.50
C TRP A 395 9.43 3.44 -24.39
N GLN A 396 10.36 3.92 -25.20
CA GLN A 396 11.34 3.11 -25.92
C GLN A 396 12.77 3.59 -25.58
N THR A 397 13.73 2.67 -25.55
CA THR A 397 15.16 3.00 -25.45
C THR A 397 16.01 1.97 -26.21
N ASN A 398 17.21 2.37 -26.62
CA ASN A 398 18.25 1.46 -27.12
C ASN A 398 19.15 0.91 -25.99
N GLY A 399 18.86 1.21 -24.72
CA GLY A 399 19.68 0.80 -23.59
C GLY A 399 20.96 1.63 -23.41
N ALA A 400 20.97 2.87 -23.92
CA ALA A 400 22.08 3.80 -23.85
C ALA A 400 21.64 5.22 -23.40
N GLY A 401 21.06 5.30 -22.20
CA GLY A 401 20.79 6.54 -21.47
C GLY A 401 19.40 7.11 -21.71
N THR A 402 19.07 7.39 -22.98
CA THR A 402 17.86 8.15 -23.32
C THR A 402 16.63 7.26 -23.54
N VAL A 403 15.47 7.74 -23.07
CA VAL A 403 14.15 7.19 -23.35
C VAL A 403 13.34 8.14 -24.23
N TRP A 404 12.47 7.59 -25.08
CA TRP A 404 11.63 8.35 -26.02
C TRP A 404 10.17 7.86 -25.95
N PRO A 405 9.16 8.73 -26.10
CA PRO A 405 7.78 8.28 -26.12
C PRO A 405 7.52 7.29 -27.27
N TYR A 406 7.03 6.10 -26.94
CA TYR A 406 6.67 5.08 -27.91
C TYR A 406 5.18 5.08 -28.22
N ALA A 407 4.34 5.15 -27.17
CA ALA A 407 2.89 5.31 -27.24
C ALA A 407 2.37 5.96 -25.95
N GLY A 408 1.22 6.63 -25.99
CA GLY A 408 0.61 7.30 -24.84
C GLY A 408 0.96 8.79 -24.75
N ASP A 409 -0.06 9.64 -24.63
CA ASP A 409 0.11 11.09 -24.51
C ASP A 409 0.49 11.57 -23.08
N GLY A 410 0.55 10.65 -22.12
CA GLY A 410 0.94 10.90 -20.74
C GLY A 410 -0.22 11.25 -19.79
N HIS A 411 -1.46 11.26 -20.27
CA HIS A 411 -2.64 11.56 -19.44
C HIS A 411 -3.47 10.30 -19.18
N PRO A 412 -3.89 10.04 -17.93
CA PRO A 412 -4.73 8.89 -17.63
C PRO A 412 -6.11 9.06 -18.24
N ASN A 413 -6.63 8.01 -18.88
CA ASN A 413 -8.01 8.02 -19.39
C ASN A 413 -8.57 6.63 -19.64
N GLY A 414 -9.83 6.44 -19.27
CA GLY A 414 -10.59 5.20 -19.52
C GLY A 414 -11.71 5.32 -20.54
N SER A 415 -11.61 6.26 -21.49
CA SER A 415 -12.58 6.39 -22.59
C SER A 415 -12.12 5.62 -23.82
N SER A 416 -13.02 4.84 -24.41
CA SER A 416 -12.82 4.14 -25.69
C SER A 416 -12.56 5.07 -26.88
N ARG A 417 -12.73 6.40 -26.75
CA ARG A 417 -12.37 7.37 -27.79
C ARG A 417 -10.87 7.40 -28.12
N PHE A 418 -10.04 6.92 -27.19
CA PHE A 418 -8.60 6.77 -27.37
C PHE A 418 -8.21 5.35 -27.79
N ASP A 419 -9.16 4.63 -28.40
CA ASP A 419 -8.94 3.33 -29.01
C ASP A 419 -8.96 3.41 -30.54
N ASN A 420 -8.19 2.54 -31.19
CA ASN A 420 -7.93 2.57 -32.63
C ASN A 420 -7.38 3.92 -33.13
N VAL A 421 -6.43 4.48 -32.37
CA VAL A 421 -5.77 5.77 -32.66
C VAL A 421 -4.25 5.59 -32.82
N PRO A 422 -3.53 6.54 -33.43
CA PRO A 422 -2.07 6.52 -33.47
C PRO A 422 -1.45 6.42 -32.07
N GLY A 423 -0.30 5.75 -31.97
CA GLY A 423 0.41 5.46 -30.71
C GLY A 423 0.52 6.63 -29.76
N LEU A 424 1.01 7.77 -30.25
CA LEU A 424 1.23 8.98 -29.45
C LEU A 424 -0.05 9.76 -29.10
N SER A 425 -1.20 9.37 -29.65
CA SER A 425 -2.51 9.92 -29.34
C SER A 425 -3.34 9.01 -28.43
N ALA A 426 -2.88 7.78 -28.18
CA ALA A 426 -3.54 6.87 -27.25
C ALA A 426 -3.40 7.40 -25.81
N ARG A 427 -4.31 6.96 -24.95
CA ARG A 427 -4.23 7.15 -23.51
C ARG A 427 -4.33 5.81 -22.81
N PHE A 428 -3.37 5.57 -21.93
CA PHE A 428 -3.35 4.45 -21.01
C PHE A 428 -3.74 4.95 -19.61
N PHE A 429 -4.06 4.04 -18.71
CA PHE A 429 -4.25 4.33 -17.31
C PHE A 429 -3.49 3.30 -16.47
N ALA A 430 -2.34 3.75 -15.95
CA ALA A 430 -1.39 2.95 -15.18
C ALA A 430 -1.01 1.62 -15.84
N PRO A 431 -0.41 1.64 -17.05
CA PRO A 431 0.04 0.41 -17.70
C PRO A 431 1.15 -0.26 -16.88
N THR A 432 1.05 -1.57 -16.66
CA THR A 432 1.95 -2.31 -15.76
C THR A 432 2.86 -3.30 -16.46
N ALA A 433 2.47 -3.78 -17.65
CA ALA A 433 3.25 -4.77 -18.40
C ALA A 433 3.23 -4.48 -19.90
N VAL A 434 4.33 -4.84 -20.56
CA VAL A 434 4.51 -4.85 -22.02
C VAL A 434 5.03 -6.21 -22.43
N LEU A 435 4.47 -6.79 -23.49
CA LEU A 435 4.83 -8.11 -23.98
C LEU A 435 4.83 -8.12 -25.51
N PRO A 436 5.99 -8.05 -26.17
CA PRO A 436 6.07 -8.06 -27.62
C PRO A 436 5.87 -9.46 -28.21
N ASP A 437 5.33 -9.53 -29.42
CA ASP A 437 5.35 -10.73 -30.25
C ASP A 437 6.54 -10.74 -31.24
N ALA A 438 6.72 -11.87 -31.92
CA ALA A 438 7.79 -12.04 -32.90
C ALA A 438 7.65 -11.11 -34.13
N ALA A 439 6.44 -10.59 -34.40
CA ALA A 439 6.18 -9.63 -35.46
C ALA A 439 6.44 -8.17 -35.03
N GLY A 440 6.79 -7.94 -33.76
CA GLY A 440 7.06 -6.62 -33.19
C GLY A 440 5.82 -5.86 -32.72
N ASN A 441 4.62 -6.47 -32.71
CA ASN A 441 3.50 -5.86 -31.99
C ASN A 441 3.73 -5.98 -30.49
N ILE A 442 3.16 -5.05 -29.71
CA ILE A 442 3.31 -5.05 -28.25
C ILE A 442 1.94 -5.15 -27.60
N TYR A 443 1.75 -6.15 -26.74
CA TYR A 443 0.58 -6.25 -25.88
C TYR A 443 0.86 -5.52 -24.57
N VAL A 444 -0.12 -4.76 -24.10
CA VAL A 444 -0.02 -3.90 -22.92
C VAL A 444 -1.13 -4.26 -21.94
N ALA A 445 -0.76 -4.51 -20.69
CA ALA A 445 -1.71 -4.58 -19.60
C ALA A 445 -2.02 -3.15 -19.15
N ASP A 446 -3.16 -2.63 -19.61
CA ASP A 446 -3.64 -1.28 -19.32
C ASP A 446 -4.51 -1.34 -18.05
N THR A 447 -3.81 -1.51 -16.92
CA THR A 447 -4.32 -2.06 -15.65
C THR A 447 -5.60 -1.40 -15.17
N HIS A 448 -5.62 -0.06 -15.02
CA HIS A 448 -6.79 0.64 -14.47
C HIS A 448 -7.91 0.76 -15.49
N ASN A 449 -7.58 0.66 -16.77
CA ASN A 449 -8.57 0.56 -17.82
C ASN A 449 -9.21 -0.83 -17.89
N CYS A 450 -8.73 -1.83 -17.13
CA CYS A 450 -9.28 -3.20 -17.08
C CYS A 450 -9.25 -3.91 -18.46
N VAL A 451 -8.22 -3.63 -19.28
CA VAL A 451 -8.11 -4.13 -20.65
C VAL A 451 -6.69 -4.56 -21.01
N ILE A 452 -6.59 -5.46 -21.99
CA ILE A 452 -5.35 -5.73 -22.72
C ILE A 452 -5.39 -4.96 -24.04
N ARG A 453 -4.40 -4.09 -24.26
CA ARG A 453 -4.24 -3.30 -25.49
C ARG A 453 -3.16 -3.91 -26.37
N LYS A 454 -3.19 -3.61 -27.67
CA LYS A 454 -2.14 -3.95 -28.64
C LYS A 454 -1.67 -2.68 -29.33
N ILE A 455 -0.37 -2.45 -29.34
CA ILE A 455 0.32 -1.47 -30.17
C ILE A 455 0.79 -2.22 -31.43
N GLY A 456 0.24 -1.85 -32.59
CA GLY A 456 0.60 -2.46 -33.86
C GLY A 456 2.01 -2.09 -34.31
N ASN A 457 2.72 -3.01 -34.96
CA ASN A 457 3.98 -2.72 -35.66
C ASN A 457 3.73 -2.08 -37.04
N ASP A 458 2.91 -1.03 -37.06
CA ASP A 458 2.64 -0.21 -38.23
C ASP A 458 3.30 1.18 -38.09
N ALA A 459 3.35 1.96 -39.17
CA ALA A 459 4.00 3.27 -39.16
C ALA A 459 3.43 4.27 -38.13
N ARG A 460 2.16 4.09 -37.71
CA ARG A 460 1.46 4.93 -36.74
C ARG A 460 1.46 4.33 -35.33
N ARG A 461 1.94 3.11 -35.14
CA ARG A 461 1.84 2.34 -33.89
C ARG A 461 0.42 2.32 -33.38
N THR A 462 -0.55 1.97 -34.24
CA THR A 462 -1.98 2.04 -33.91
C THR A 462 -2.28 1.24 -32.64
N VAL A 463 -2.94 1.86 -31.66
CA VAL A 463 -3.30 1.22 -30.39
C VAL A 463 -4.75 0.76 -30.46
N THR A 464 -4.98 -0.53 -30.22
CA THR A 464 -6.31 -1.16 -30.26
C THR A 464 -6.56 -1.99 -29.01
N THR A 465 -7.82 -2.14 -28.60
CA THR A 465 -8.19 -3.05 -27.50
C THR A 465 -8.32 -4.48 -28.03
N VAL A 466 -7.66 -5.42 -27.35
CA VAL A 466 -7.73 -6.85 -27.68
C VAL A 466 -8.84 -7.53 -26.89
N ALA A 467 -8.88 -7.32 -25.57
CA ALA A 467 -9.86 -7.91 -24.67
C ALA A 467 -10.09 -7.05 -23.41
N GLY A 468 -11.25 -7.23 -22.78
CA GLY A 468 -11.70 -6.45 -21.62
C GLY A 468 -12.63 -5.28 -22.00
N ALA A 469 -13.09 -4.54 -20.99
CA ALA A 469 -13.92 -3.36 -21.17
C ALA A 469 -13.42 -2.19 -20.30
N PHE A 470 -13.24 -1.03 -20.92
CA PHE A 470 -12.70 0.17 -20.28
C PHE A 470 -13.44 0.52 -18.98
N MET A 471 -12.69 0.62 -17.87
CA MET A 471 -13.19 1.01 -16.54
C MET A 471 -14.31 0.11 -16.00
N VAL A 472 -14.47 -1.09 -16.55
CA VAL A 472 -15.43 -2.09 -16.06
C VAL A 472 -14.64 -3.24 -15.44
N GLU A 473 -14.24 -3.04 -14.19
CA GLU A 473 -13.61 -4.06 -13.35
C GLU A 473 -14.53 -5.27 -13.20
N GLY A 474 -13.98 -6.48 -13.30
CA GLY A 474 -14.70 -7.70 -12.95
C GLY A 474 -14.03 -8.97 -13.45
N TYR A 475 -14.72 -10.10 -13.25
CA TYR A 475 -14.23 -11.42 -13.62
C TYR A 475 -15.24 -12.12 -14.53
N ALA A 476 -14.88 -12.27 -15.81
CA ALA A 476 -15.67 -13.02 -16.79
C ALA A 476 -14.77 -13.51 -17.94
N ASP A 477 -14.90 -14.79 -18.28
CA ASP A 477 -14.38 -15.34 -19.54
C ASP A 477 -15.24 -14.84 -20.72
N GLY A 478 -14.66 -14.83 -21.91
CA GLY A 478 -15.35 -14.35 -23.11
C GLY A 478 -14.42 -13.87 -24.20
N ILE A 479 -14.99 -13.40 -25.31
CA ILE A 479 -14.23 -12.92 -26.47
C ILE A 479 -14.22 -11.40 -26.51
N GLY A 480 -13.02 -10.81 -26.61
CA GLY A 480 -12.84 -9.36 -26.75
C GLY A 480 -13.48 -8.59 -25.60
N ALA A 481 -14.42 -7.69 -25.93
CA ALA A 481 -15.13 -6.87 -24.96
C ALA A 481 -16.16 -7.61 -24.10
N ALA A 482 -16.40 -8.91 -24.32
CA ALA A 482 -17.21 -9.73 -23.43
C ALA A 482 -16.43 -10.22 -22.20
N ALA A 483 -15.11 -10.35 -22.31
CA ALA A 483 -14.26 -10.67 -21.17
C ALA A 483 -14.22 -9.51 -20.16
N ARG A 484 -14.03 -9.82 -18.87
CA ARG A 484 -13.78 -8.83 -17.81
C ARG A 484 -12.49 -9.18 -17.08
N PHE A 485 -11.69 -8.15 -16.85
CA PHE A 485 -10.53 -8.19 -15.98
C PHE A 485 -10.76 -7.30 -14.78
N GLY A 486 -10.16 -7.70 -13.67
CA GLY A 486 -10.16 -6.97 -12.43
C GLY A 486 -9.10 -5.86 -12.47
N LEU A 487 -7.84 -6.27 -12.50
CA LEU A 487 -6.67 -5.40 -12.69
C LEU A 487 -5.59 -6.27 -13.35
N PRO A 488 -5.54 -6.36 -14.69
CA PRO A 488 -4.56 -7.18 -15.37
C PRO A 488 -3.17 -6.58 -15.18
N MET A 489 -2.22 -7.37 -14.70
CA MET A 489 -0.84 -6.95 -14.38
C MET A 489 0.19 -7.73 -15.23
N GLY A 490 1.04 -8.55 -14.60
CA GLY A 490 2.09 -9.31 -15.28
C GLY A 490 1.53 -10.20 -16.40
N MET A 491 2.29 -10.30 -17.50
CA MET A 491 1.96 -11.11 -18.67
C MET A 491 3.16 -11.94 -19.12
N ALA A 492 2.91 -13.15 -19.60
CA ALA A 492 3.93 -14.01 -20.21
C ALA A 492 3.34 -14.86 -21.35
N TRP A 493 4.11 -15.11 -22.40
CA TRP A 493 3.70 -16.03 -23.46
C TRP A 493 3.69 -17.48 -22.94
N LEU A 494 2.57 -18.17 -23.13
CA LEU A 494 2.46 -19.62 -22.96
C LEU A 494 2.97 -20.34 -24.21
N ASP A 495 2.59 -19.82 -25.37
CA ASP A 495 2.98 -20.29 -26.70
C ASP A 495 2.90 -19.11 -27.70
N SER A 496 2.88 -19.39 -29.01
CA SER A 496 2.86 -18.34 -30.05
C SER A 496 1.56 -17.52 -30.13
N THR A 497 0.47 -17.97 -29.50
CA THR A 497 -0.85 -17.34 -29.59
C THR A 497 -1.48 -17.04 -28.24
N HIS A 498 -1.00 -17.67 -27.16
CA HIS A 498 -1.60 -17.54 -25.84
C HIS A 498 -0.72 -16.74 -24.87
N VAL A 499 -1.32 -15.72 -24.24
CA VAL A 499 -0.72 -14.91 -23.18
C VAL A 499 -1.35 -15.27 -21.85
N VAL A 500 -0.54 -15.67 -20.87
CA VAL A 500 -0.96 -15.82 -19.47
C VAL A 500 -0.95 -14.45 -18.81
N ILE A 501 -1.96 -14.14 -18.01
CA ILE A 501 -2.17 -12.84 -17.37
C ILE A 501 -2.44 -13.06 -15.88
N ALA A 502 -1.72 -12.32 -15.03
CA ALA A 502 -2.09 -12.12 -13.63
C ALA A 502 -3.24 -11.12 -13.54
N ASP A 503 -4.45 -11.58 -13.22
CA ASP A 503 -5.63 -10.73 -13.03
C ASP A 503 -5.82 -10.47 -11.53
N SER A 504 -5.18 -9.40 -11.05
CA SER A 504 -4.86 -9.19 -9.63
C SER A 504 -6.10 -9.08 -8.75
N SER A 505 -7.01 -8.14 -9.02
CA SER A 505 -8.19 -7.96 -8.16
C SER A 505 -9.23 -9.09 -8.29
N SER A 506 -9.24 -9.79 -9.43
CA SER A 506 -10.04 -11.01 -9.63
C SER A 506 -9.48 -12.24 -8.92
N ALA A 507 -8.26 -12.15 -8.36
CA ALA A 507 -7.54 -13.29 -7.78
C ALA A 507 -7.48 -14.49 -8.74
N ALA A 508 -7.13 -14.23 -10.01
CA ALA A 508 -7.18 -15.23 -11.07
C ALA A 508 -5.94 -15.17 -11.99
N ILE A 509 -5.59 -16.33 -12.56
CA ILE A 509 -4.63 -16.46 -13.66
C ILE A 509 -5.42 -16.77 -14.93
N ARG A 510 -5.36 -15.85 -15.90
CA ARG A 510 -6.15 -15.87 -17.14
C ARG A 510 -5.28 -16.20 -18.33
N VAL A 511 -5.88 -16.67 -19.42
CA VAL A 511 -5.22 -16.89 -20.71
C VAL A 511 -5.98 -16.18 -21.81
N LEU A 512 -5.29 -15.33 -22.55
CA LEU A 512 -5.77 -14.67 -23.76
C LEU A 512 -5.19 -15.35 -25.00
N ASP A 513 -6.05 -15.86 -25.87
CA ASP A 513 -5.69 -16.14 -27.26
C ASP A 513 -5.72 -14.84 -28.07
N VAL A 514 -4.58 -14.38 -28.55
CA VAL A 514 -4.46 -13.10 -29.26
C VAL A 514 -5.03 -13.13 -30.68
N GLN A 515 -5.27 -14.31 -31.26
CA GLN A 515 -5.86 -14.46 -32.59
C GLN A 515 -7.38 -14.42 -32.53
N THR A 516 -7.97 -15.23 -31.64
CA THR A 516 -9.43 -15.29 -31.48
C THR A 516 -9.97 -14.21 -30.54
N ARG A 517 -9.09 -13.62 -29.73
CA ARG A 517 -9.40 -12.70 -28.61
C ARG A 517 -10.20 -13.36 -27.48
N ALA A 518 -10.19 -14.70 -27.42
CA ALA A 518 -10.83 -15.43 -26.34
C ALA A 518 -10.00 -15.34 -25.06
N VAL A 519 -10.67 -15.04 -23.94
CA VAL A 519 -10.11 -15.08 -22.60
C VAL A 519 -10.75 -16.23 -21.84
N THR A 520 -9.91 -17.08 -21.26
CA THR A 520 -10.29 -18.20 -20.39
C THR A 520 -9.55 -18.14 -19.05
N THR A 521 -10.05 -18.85 -18.04
CA THR A 521 -9.39 -18.93 -16.74
C THR A 521 -8.65 -20.25 -16.54
N LEU A 522 -7.41 -20.18 -16.04
CA LEU A 522 -6.62 -21.36 -15.66
C LEU A 522 -6.69 -21.68 -14.17
N ALA A 523 -6.67 -20.66 -13.31
CA ALA A 523 -6.79 -20.80 -11.87
C ALA A 523 -7.47 -19.57 -11.26
N VAL A 524 -8.27 -19.76 -10.22
CA VAL A 524 -8.96 -18.69 -9.50
C VAL A 524 -9.09 -19.04 -8.02
N SER A 525 -9.08 -18.03 -7.16
CA SER A 525 -9.18 -18.24 -5.72
C SER A 525 -10.59 -18.60 -5.26
N HIS A 526 -10.69 -19.61 -4.39
CA HIS A 526 -11.94 -20.07 -3.77
C HIS A 526 -12.15 -19.60 -2.32
N GLY A 527 -11.35 -18.66 -1.82
CA GLY A 527 -11.43 -18.19 -0.44
C GLY A 527 -10.37 -17.14 -0.07
N PRO A 528 -10.38 -16.68 1.19
CA PRO A 528 -9.32 -15.79 1.71
C PRO A 528 -8.07 -16.56 2.14
N ASP A 529 -8.18 -17.84 2.49
CA ASP A 529 -7.09 -18.65 3.03
C ASP A 529 -6.24 -19.26 1.91
N GLU A 530 -4.92 -19.16 2.01
CA GLU A 530 -3.99 -19.80 1.07
C GLU A 530 -4.19 -21.33 1.04
N ARG A 531 -4.47 -21.88 -0.14
CA ARG A 531 -4.71 -23.31 -0.33
C ARG A 531 -4.22 -23.81 -1.69
N ASP A 532 -3.46 -24.89 -1.67
CA ASP A 532 -3.03 -25.61 -2.87
C ASP A 532 -4.11 -26.58 -3.37
N GLY A 533 -4.07 -26.94 -4.66
CA GLY A 533 -5.01 -27.90 -5.25
C GLY A 533 -5.39 -27.57 -6.70
N PRO A 534 -6.37 -28.29 -7.28
CA PRO A 534 -6.86 -28.02 -8.63
C PRO A 534 -7.24 -26.54 -8.84
N GLY A 535 -6.70 -25.94 -9.92
CA GLY A 535 -6.71 -24.48 -10.12
C GLY A 535 -8.11 -23.85 -10.19
N LEU A 536 -9.10 -24.57 -10.74
CA LEU A 536 -10.46 -24.06 -10.96
C LEU A 536 -11.48 -24.51 -9.92
N THR A 537 -11.12 -25.38 -8.98
CA THR A 537 -12.10 -25.98 -8.05
C THR A 537 -11.70 -25.98 -6.59
N ALA A 538 -10.42 -25.76 -6.26
CA ALA A 538 -9.95 -25.86 -4.87
C ALA A 538 -8.86 -24.84 -4.48
N ALA A 539 -8.06 -24.38 -5.43
CA ALA A 539 -6.96 -23.46 -5.14
C ALA A 539 -7.44 -22.14 -4.52
N SER A 540 -6.64 -21.55 -3.64
CA SER A 540 -6.92 -20.25 -3.09
C SER A 540 -5.62 -19.48 -2.85
N PHE A 541 -5.60 -18.25 -3.34
CA PHE A 541 -4.48 -17.33 -3.35
C PHE A 541 -5.02 -15.90 -3.50
N GLN A 542 -4.22 -14.89 -3.18
CA GLN A 542 -4.67 -13.50 -3.25
C GLN A 542 -3.78 -12.64 -4.14
N ARG A 543 -4.41 -11.76 -4.91
CA ARG A 543 -3.76 -10.68 -5.68
C ARG A 543 -2.51 -11.17 -6.45
N PRO A 544 -2.66 -12.06 -7.44
CA PRO A 544 -1.53 -12.41 -8.29
C PRO A 544 -1.04 -11.17 -9.04
N THR A 545 0.26 -10.87 -9.02
CA THR A 545 0.80 -9.64 -9.65
C THR A 545 1.77 -9.91 -10.79
N ALA A 546 2.32 -11.13 -10.85
CA ALA A 546 3.38 -11.52 -11.76
C ALA A 546 3.12 -12.93 -12.32
N VAL A 547 3.51 -13.19 -13.56
CA VAL A 547 3.53 -14.54 -14.14
C VAL A 547 4.82 -14.78 -14.93
N ALA A 548 5.28 -16.03 -14.94
CA ALA A 548 6.32 -16.52 -15.83
C ALA A 548 5.98 -17.92 -16.32
N VAL A 549 6.48 -18.31 -17.49
CA VAL A 549 6.25 -19.62 -18.08
C VAL A 549 7.59 -20.30 -18.33
N ALA A 550 7.73 -21.55 -17.88
CA ALA A 550 8.87 -22.39 -18.21
C ALA A 550 8.67 -23.09 -19.57
N PRO A 551 9.76 -23.47 -20.28
CA PRO A 551 9.66 -24.18 -21.57
C PRO A 551 8.88 -25.49 -21.54
N ASP A 552 8.73 -26.11 -20.36
CA ASP A 552 7.93 -27.33 -20.16
C ASP A 552 6.43 -27.07 -20.00
N GLY A 553 5.99 -25.80 -20.08
CA GLY A 553 4.59 -25.39 -19.97
C GLY A 553 4.09 -25.18 -18.54
N ARG A 554 4.96 -25.33 -17.53
CA ARG A 554 4.61 -24.90 -16.16
C ARG A 554 4.54 -23.39 -16.08
N ILE A 555 3.54 -22.91 -15.35
CA ILE A 555 3.30 -21.48 -15.15
C ILE A 555 3.61 -21.18 -13.69
N PHE A 556 4.28 -20.06 -13.42
CA PHE A 556 4.61 -19.59 -12.08
C PHE A 556 4.00 -18.22 -11.87
N PHE A 557 3.63 -17.90 -10.63
CA PHE A 557 3.08 -16.60 -10.30
C PHE A 557 3.43 -16.17 -8.87
N VAL A 558 3.42 -14.86 -8.67
CA VAL A 558 3.59 -14.23 -7.35
C VAL A 558 2.21 -13.89 -6.80
N ALA A 559 1.89 -14.35 -5.59
CA ALA A 559 0.73 -13.91 -4.81
C ALA A 559 1.21 -13.02 -3.66
N SER A 560 1.07 -11.71 -3.86
CA SER A 560 1.83 -10.67 -3.17
C SER A 560 1.46 -10.45 -1.69
N PRO A 561 0.18 -10.32 -1.28
CA PRO A 561 -0.18 -10.07 0.12
C PRO A 561 0.35 -11.13 1.08
N SER A 562 0.45 -12.37 0.60
CA SER A 562 0.94 -13.52 1.36
C SER A 562 2.45 -13.72 1.24
N GLY A 563 3.14 -12.96 0.38
CA GLY A 563 4.56 -13.13 0.10
C GLY A 563 4.92 -14.47 -0.55
N THR A 564 4.02 -15.07 -1.32
CA THR A 564 4.21 -16.44 -1.84
C THR A 564 4.53 -16.47 -3.34
N VAL A 565 5.30 -17.49 -3.73
CA VAL A 565 5.52 -17.87 -5.13
C VAL A 565 4.89 -19.24 -5.34
N LYS A 566 4.08 -19.37 -6.38
CA LYS A 566 3.28 -20.57 -6.70
C LYS A 566 3.53 -21.04 -8.12
N MET A 567 3.20 -22.30 -8.36
CA MET A 567 3.27 -22.97 -9.66
C MET A 567 1.91 -23.54 -10.03
N ILE A 568 1.56 -23.47 -11.31
CA ILE A 568 0.47 -24.22 -11.95
C ILE A 568 1.10 -25.34 -12.77
N GLY A 569 0.71 -26.58 -12.47
CA GLY A 569 1.15 -27.78 -13.17
C GLY A 569 0.63 -27.88 -14.61
N THR A 570 1.20 -28.84 -15.34
CA THR A 570 0.76 -29.23 -16.70
C THR A 570 -0.25 -30.38 -16.68
N ASP A 571 -0.63 -30.86 -15.49
CA ASP A 571 -1.67 -31.86 -15.34
C ASP A 571 -3.05 -31.32 -15.77
N ALA A 572 -3.99 -32.22 -16.03
CA ALA A 572 -5.32 -31.86 -16.51
C ALA A 572 -6.11 -30.96 -15.54
N SER A 573 -5.81 -31.00 -14.24
CA SER A 573 -6.45 -30.17 -13.23
C SER A 573 -5.74 -28.85 -12.97
N ARG A 574 -4.61 -28.60 -13.66
CA ARG A 574 -3.79 -27.39 -13.50
C ARG A 574 -3.50 -27.13 -12.02
N THR A 575 -2.92 -28.13 -11.35
CA THR A 575 -2.72 -28.10 -9.90
C THR A 575 -1.87 -26.91 -9.50
N VAL A 576 -2.39 -26.07 -8.60
CA VAL A 576 -1.67 -24.97 -7.97
C VAL A 576 -0.89 -25.52 -6.77
N THR A 577 0.42 -25.25 -6.72
CA THR A 577 1.33 -25.67 -5.64
C THR A 577 2.16 -24.49 -5.15
N THR A 578 2.29 -24.35 -3.84
CA THR A 578 3.11 -23.32 -3.20
C THR A 578 4.58 -23.74 -3.18
N LEU A 579 5.45 -22.85 -3.68
CA LEU A 579 6.90 -23.05 -3.74
C LEU A 579 7.67 -22.19 -2.73
N VAL A 580 7.14 -21.02 -2.36
CA VAL A 580 7.67 -20.19 -1.27
C VAL A 580 6.52 -19.87 -0.32
N ALA A 581 6.69 -20.22 0.95
CA ALA A 581 5.66 -20.24 1.98
C ALA A 581 6.08 -19.59 3.31
N GLY A 582 7.29 -19.01 3.41
CA GLY A 582 7.77 -18.42 4.67
C GLY A 582 7.08 -17.11 5.05
N GLY A 583 6.35 -16.48 4.12
CA GLY A 583 5.60 -15.24 4.33
C GLY A 583 6.45 -13.98 4.15
N LEU A 584 5.99 -12.88 4.75
CA LEU A 584 6.62 -11.56 4.65
C LEU A 584 7.97 -11.49 5.39
N GLY A 585 8.93 -10.77 4.81
CA GLY A 585 10.31 -10.61 5.29
C GLY A 585 11.33 -10.84 4.16
N PHE A 586 12.61 -11.08 4.49
CA PHE A 586 13.69 -11.20 3.49
C PHE A 586 14.56 -12.46 3.59
N ALA A 587 14.26 -13.39 4.50
CA ALA A 587 15.08 -14.57 4.76
C ALA A 587 15.30 -15.43 3.49
N ASP A 588 16.53 -15.86 3.25
CA ASP A 588 16.89 -16.86 2.24
C ASP A 588 16.70 -18.29 2.80
N GLY A 589 16.82 -19.32 1.96
CA GLY A 589 16.82 -20.73 2.37
C GLY A 589 15.77 -21.59 1.67
N PRO A 590 15.31 -22.70 2.28
CA PRO A 590 14.30 -23.55 1.69
C PRO A 590 12.97 -22.79 1.55
N GLY A 591 12.16 -23.13 0.56
CA GLY A 591 10.89 -22.46 0.27
C GLY A 591 9.91 -22.46 1.44
N THR A 592 10.02 -23.41 2.37
CA THR A 592 9.22 -23.44 3.61
C THR A 592 9.59 -22.35 4.62
N GLY A 593 10.79 -21.78 4.54
CA GLY A 593 11.30 -20.78 5.48
C GLY A 593 11.71 -19.45 4.84
N ALA A 594 11.93 -19.43 3.52
CA ALA A 594 12.29 -18.22 2.79
C ALA A 594 11.15 -17.19 2.82
N ARG A 595 11.50 -15.92 3.07
CA ARG A 595 10.57 -14.80 3.21
C ARG A 595 10.84 -13.75 2.14
N LEU A 596 9.74 -13.21 1.60
CA LEU A 596 9.74 -12.25 0.49
C LEU A 596 8.71 -11.13 0.75
N LEU A 597 8.91 -9.98 0.10
CA LEU A 597 7.93 -8.91 -0.13
C LEU A 597 7.78 -8.69 -1.66
N PRO A 598 7.32 -9.71 -2.41
CA PRO A 598 7.42 -9.75 -3.87
C PRO A 598 6.22 -9.11 -4.56
N GLN A 599 6.46 -8.36 -5.64
CA GLN A 599 5.42 -7.78 -6.48
C GLN A 599 5.91 -7.57 -7.92
N MET A 600 5.03 -7.81 -8.89
CA MET A 600 5.20 -7.59 -10.34
C MET A 600 6.25 -8.43 -11.08
N GLY A 601 7.54 -8.31 -10.76
CA GLY A 601 8.59 -8.92 -11.57
C GLY A 601 8.71 -10.42 -11.36
N LEU A 602 8.51 -11.20 -12.42
CA LEU A 602 8.78 -12.63 -12.44
C LEU A 602 9.28 -13.06 -13.81
N LEU A 603 10.41 -13.75 -13.87
CA LEU A 603 11.04 -14.19 -15.11
C LEU A 603 11.56 -15.61 -14.95
N TRP A 604 11.40 -16.46 -15.96
CA TRP A 604 12.12 -17.73 -16.05
C TRP A 604 13.52 -17.53 -16.65
N LEU A 605 14.55 -18.03 -15.96
CA LEU A 605 15.94 -17.95 -16.40
C LEU A 605 16.68 -19.26 -16.06
N ASN A 606 17.13 -19.98 -17.09
CA ASN A 606 18.05 -21.12 -16.96
C ASN A 606 17.66 -22.17 -15.89
N GLY A 607 16.38 -22.55 -15.82
CA GLY A 607 15.90 -23.55 -14.84
C GLY A 607 15.43 -22.97 -13.51
N ALA A 608 15.50 -21.65 -13.33
CA ALA A 608 15.11 -20.94 -12.13
C ALA A 608 14.14 -19.80 -12.45
N LEU A 609 13.60 -19.19 -11.39
CA LEU A 609 12.86 -17.94 -11.45
C LEU A 609 13.71 -16.81 -10.88
N ILE A 610 13.69 -15.66 -11.55
CA ILE A 610 14.09 -14.40 -10.95
C ILE A 610 12.81 -13.69 -10.51
N VAL A 611 12.74 -13.36 -9.23
CA VAL A 611 11.59 -12.70 -8.59
C VAL A 611 12.02 -11.32 -8.13
N SER A 612 11.27 -10.29 -8.51
CA SER A 612 11.43 -8.97 -7.95
C SER A 612 10.82 -8.90 -6.56
N ASP A 613 11.62 -8.43 -5.60
CA ASP A 613 11.30 -8.34 -4.20
C ASP A 613 11.39 -6.87 -3.74
N PRO A 614 10.48 -6.00 -4.25
CA PRO A 614 10.62 -4.56 -4.12
C PRO A 614 10.61 -4.07 -2.68
N GLY A 615 9.83 -4.70 -1.80
CA GLY A 615 9.79 -4.30 -0.39
C GLY A 615 11.09 -4.58 0.37
N ASN A 616 11.95 -5.44 -0.19
CA ASN A 616 13.27 -5.74 0.35
C ASN A 616 14.42 -5.19 -0.53
N GLN A 617 14.14 -4.37 -1.55
CA GLN A 617 15.14 -3.76 -2.44
C GLN A 617 16.08 -4.79 -3.11
N ARG A 618 15.54 -5.95 -3.51
CA ARG A 618 16.33 -7.10 -3.99
C ARG A 618 15.68 -7.81 -5.18
N LEU A 619 16.52 -8.57 -5.90
CA LEU A 619 16.11 -9.62 -6.82
C LEU A 619 16.42 -10.99 -6.19
N ARG A 620 15.51 -11.96 -6.34
CA ARG A 620 15.62 -13.28 -5.71
C ARG A 620 15.74 -14.37 -6.77
N TRP A 621 16.72 -15.24 -6.60
CA TRP A 621 16.87 -16.47 -7.37
C TRP A 621 16.10 -17.59 -6.68
N VAL A 622 15.04 -18.08 -7.31
CA VAL A 622 14.25 -19.21 -6.80
C VAL A 622 14.50 -20.40 -7.72
N SER A 623 15.10 -21.46 -7.17
CA SER A 623 15.23 -22.75 -7.86
C SER A 623 14.01 -23.60 -7.49
N PRO A 624 13.01 -23.72 -8.39
CA PRO A 624 11.73 -24.33 -8.06
C PRO A 624 11.87 -25.85 -7.95
N GLY A 625 11.44 -26.40 -6.81
CA GLY A 625 11.23 -27.82 -6.64
C GLY A 625 9.80 -28.25 -6.98
N ALA A 626 9.43 -29.47 -6.62
CA ALA A 626 8.05 -29.96 -6.73
C ALA A 626 7.13 -29.36 -5.65
N THR A 627 7.70 -28.98 -4.51
CA THR A 627 7.02 -28.36 -3.35
C THR A 627 7.91 -27.30 -2.72
N ALA A 628 7.37 -26.54 -1.76
CA ALA A 628 8.15 -25.61 -0.94
C ALA A 628 9.36 -26.25 -0.25
N GLY A 629 9.27 -27.51 0.21
CA GLY A 629 10.37 -28.20 0.89
C GLY A 629 11.55 -28.54 -0.02
N SER A 630 11.30 -28.67 -1.32
CA SER A 630 12.31 -28.92 -2.35
C SER A 630 12.73 -27.66 -3.13
N THR A 631 12.14 -26.52 -2.81
CA THR A 631 12.46 -25.22 -3.44
C THR A 631 13.54 -24.53 -2.63
N THR A 632 14.45 -23.81 -3.30
CA THR A 632 15.47 -22.99 -2.61
C THR A 632 15.45 -21.55 -3.11
N VAL A 633 15.55 -20.60 -2.20
CA VAL A 633 15.58 -19.16 -2.46
C VAL A 633 16.90 -18.57 -1.99
N LYS A 634 17.52 -17.75 -2.84
CA LYS A 634 18.70 -16.94 -2.52
C LYS A 634 18.52 -15.52 -3.04
N THR A 635 19.17 -14.54 -2.42
CA THR A 635 19.32 -13.22 -3.05
C THR A 635 20.24 -13.33 -4.27
N TRP A 636 19.86 -12.65 -5.35
CA TRP A 636 20.63 -12.64 -6.60
C TRP A 636 21.33 -11.28 -6.82
N ALA A 637 20.62 -10.19 -6.57
CA ALA A 637 21.18 -8.84 -6.61
C ALA A 637 20.42 -7.93 -5.63
N GLY A 638 21.07 -6.85 -5.17
CA GLY A 638 20.51 -5.89 -4.22
C GLY A 638 21.07 -6.09 -2.83
N ASN A 639 21.63 -5.02 -2.26
CA ASN A 639 22.18 -5.00 -0.90
C ASN A 639 21.09 -4.83 0.19
N GLY A 640 19.83 -4.60 -0.21
CA GLY A 640 18.71 -4.36 0.70
C GLY A 640 18.63 -2.94 1.28
N ARG A 641 19.47 -2.02 0.82
CA ARG A 641 19.32 -0.58 1.07
C ARG A 641 18.63 0.06 -0.13
N SER A 642 17.79 1.04 0.16
CA SER A 642 17.18 1.87 -0.87
C SER A 642 18.25 2.74 -1.51
N GLY A 643 18.34 2.74 -2.84
CA GLY A 643 19.29 3.55 -3.58
C GLY A 643 19.49 3.08 -5.01
N THR A 644 20.40 3.73 -5.73
CA THR A 644 20.63 3.49 -7.17
C THR A 644 22.06 3.05 -7.49
N ASP A 645 22.84 2.68 -6.47
CA ASP A 645 24.24 2.29 -6.63
C ASP A 645 24.40 1.14 -7.62
N ASP A 646 25.27 1.33 -8.61
CA ASP A 646 25.76 0.30 -9.52
C ASP A 646 26.93 -0.48 -8.88
N GLY A 647 27.20 -1.69 -9.35
CA GLY A 647 28.30 -2.51 -8.83
C GLY A 647 28.13 -4.00 -9.05
N SER A 648 28.76 -4.83 -8.22
CA SER A 648 28.43 -6.27 -8.16
C SER A 648 27.00 -6.47 -7.65
N GLY A 649 26.43 -7.66 -7.83
CA GLY A 649 25.09 -7.97 -7.31
C GLY A 649 24.95 -7.73 -5.80
N SER A 650 26.03 -7.89 -5.03
CA SER A 650 26.06 -7.66 -3.58
C SER A 650 26.22 -6.20 -3.17
N ALA A 651 26.77 -5.37 -4.05
CA ALA A 651 27.05 -3.95 -3.76
C ALA A 651 25.90 -3.06 -4.26
N ALA A 652 25.26 -3.44 -5.37
CA ALA A 652 24.22 -2.64 -5.97
C ALA A 652 23.01 -2.44 -5.05
N ALA A 653 22.46 -1.24 -5.03
CA ALA A 653 21.22 -0.89 -4.33
C ALA A 653 20.09 -0.74 -5.34
N PHE A 654 18.86 -1.06 -4.96
CA PHE A 654 17.65 -0.74 -5.75
C PHE A 654 16.69 0.08 -4.89
N GLU A 655 15.85 0.91 -5.49
CA GLU A 655 14.75 1.52 -4.74
C GLU A 655 13.52 0.62 -4.77
N VAL A 656 12.97 0.35 -5.96
CA VAL A 656 11.77 -0.47 -6.15
C VAL A 656 11.93 -1.29 -7.43
N PRO A 657 12.66 -2.43 -7.40
CA PRO A 657 12.79 -3.31 -8.57
C PRO A 657 11.45 -3.95 -8.92
N LEU A 658 10.97 -3.76 -10.15
CA LEU A 658 9.68 -4.26 -10.64
C LEU A 658 9.84 -5.18 -11.85
N GLY A 659 9.30 -4.83 -13.02
CA GLY A 659 9.28 -5.68 -14.20
C GLY A 659 10.67 -6.14 -14.65
N LEU A 660 10.71 -7.39 -15.13
CA LEU A 660 11.93 -8.08 -15.55
C LEU A 660 11.81 -8.52 -17.01
N CYS A 661 12.92 -8.49 -17.75
CA CYS A 661 13.03 -9.01 -19.11
C CYS A 661 14.36 -9.76 -19.27
N ASN A 662 14.32 -10.97 -19.82
CA ASN A 662 15.52 -11.60 -20.37
C ASN A 662 15.83 -10.97 -21.73
N SER A 663 17.11 -10.70 -21.98
CA SER A 663 17.55 -10.17 -23.27
C SER A 663 18.39 -11.19 -24.04
N LYS A 664 18.42 -11.03 -25.37
CA LYS A 664 19.23 -11.84 -26.28
C LYS A 664 20.74 -11.76 -26.00
N ASP A 665 21.18 -10.72 -25.30
CA ASP A 665 22.59 -10.52 -24.90
C ASP A 665 22.99 -11.33 -23.65
N GLY A 666 22.06 -12.08 -23.06
CA GLY A 666 22.27 -12.89 -21.87
C GLY A 666 22.08 -12.15 -20.53
N ASN A 667 21.78 -10.85 -20.57
CA ASN A 667 21.48 -10.07 -19.37
C ASN A 667 20.00 -10.15 -19.00
N VAL A 668 19.70 -9.89 -17.73
CA VAL A 668 18.36 -9.56 -17.26
C VAL A 668 18.25 -8.06 -17.12
N TYR A 669 17.18 -7.49 -17.63
CA TYR A 669 16.86 -6.08 -17.49
C TYR A 669 15.74 -5.92 -16.47
N VAL A 670 15.91 -5.01 -15.52
CA VAL A 670 14.94 -4.68 -14.47
C VAL A 670 14.64 -3.20 -14.50
N VAL A 671 13.37 -2.84 -14.38
CA VAL A 671 13.00 -1.45 -14.12
C VAL A 671 13.04 -1.17 -12.62
N ASP A 672 13.68 -0.08 -12.25
CA ASP A 672 13.70 0.43 -10.88
C ASP A 672 12.71 1.59 -10.79
N GLY A 673 11.57 1.33 -10.15
CA GLY A 673 10.32 2.06 -10.35
C GLY A 673 10.36 3.51 -9.87
N THR A 674 10.71 3.75 -8.61
CA THR A 674 10.80 5.12 -8.08
C THR A 674 12.06 5.84 -8.57
N ALA A 675 13.14 5.10 -8.79
CA ALA A 675 14.37 5.64 -9.38
C ALA A 675 14.16 6.09 -10.84
N GLY A 676 13.13 5.60 -11.52
CA GLY A 676 12.85 5.97 -12.90
C GLY A 676 13.88 5.44 -13.89
N THR A 677 14.49 4.29 -13.60
CA THR A 677 15.62 3.74 -14.39
C THR A 677 15.36 2.35 -14.95
N LEU A 678 16.10 2.03 -16.01
CA LEU A 678 16.30 0.68 -16.51
C LEU A 678 17.71 0.23 -16.12
N ARG A 679 17.83 -0.96 -15.53
CA ARG A 679 19.10 -1.51 -15.06
C ARG A 679 19.36 -2.88 -15.68
N ALA A 680 20.59 -3.10 -16.11
CA ALA A 680 21.05 -4.38 -16.65
C ALA A 680 21.78 -5.17 -15.55
N VAL A 681 21.32 -6.38 -15.30
CA VAL A 681 21.85 -7.35 -14.34
C VAL A 681 22.48 -8.49 -15.12
N ARG A 682 23.79 -8.65 -14.96
CA ARG A 682 24.57 -9.72 -15.58
C ARG A 682 24.58 -10.93 -14.65
N PRO A 683 24.15 -12.12 -15.10
CA PRO A 683 24.18 -13.34 -14.28
C PRO A 683 25.53 -13.68 -13.66
#